data_AF-A0A8J8K6W9-F1
#
_entry.id   AF-A0A8J8K6W9-F1
#
_cell.length_a   1.000
_cell.length_b   1.000
_cell.length_c   1.000
_cell.angle_alpha   90.00
_cell.angle_beta   90.00
_cell.angle_gamma   90.00
#
_symmetry.space_group_name_H-M   'P 1'
#
loop_
_entity.id
_entity.type
_entity.pdbx_description
1 polymer ?
#
loop_
_entity_poly.entity_id
_entity_poly.type
_entity_poly.pdbx_seq_one_letter_code
_entity_poly.pdbx_strand_id
1 'polypeptide(L)'
;MIKLSYEREDVYNINFKKQELPEPKLSKTKQALVLTQLFLYRSITLTDFSEKHEMNLGAVKEYIQLLIQSLTIRGYYRKDRFVVGSIYKFPNINPGRLTSNRKAILGLLAYSKKIGLRELVKIAEIKYDNLLDHLKYFINRGLIIGIIKNKEFISNYIWRPPEKVTISSDDTFVVGVCMMLRNAKLEIVAKHTGFSREQVFTKLSHLMLYRKLEAQFEVESKLVGSSNIFVNVKKYHISPRILPLASLQGVEKDIAGYTILRKRVSIKELVKFVDKEPIGVLKILAFLTARGTFQVIFTESNYINPIVIPELKPKRTIEEMATLSFFNYEALFGLLSTQDRIPLKKLGTLMNRTTGEILEGVITLLLEGFISGTIKGNTLYVESIRRYSRTQEGTLDRWEKILLGMVIAKKQINVRDIALALGVDKFYAKERLYGFYGKGLIKGTIVGNRLEPDEIPIFPPLTQLEDLPIHYQEIFGYITANKKVPLSSIQKNWSKSINAARNIVYELTGSGLVNLELRSNSLNVLSYQKFLPNKELEDLGENYVRIVNEIEKSRRKKIRLNIVASNLSLMEHDIFRIICQLLAHGYYTGILTNTYFEKRGQLTLPSLKMHCLNCGHLIKSAYEPCNNCEEIPSKCSVCQGLIKRGDNILECPNCSNVAHDDHMEQWMKIKNECPMCKTKISKRNLKSYAV
;
A
#
# COMPACT_ATOMS: atom_id res chain seq x y z
N MET A 1 24.76 -12.39 47.54
CA MET A 1 23.97 -11.26 48.09
C MET A 1 24.94 -10.24 48.69
N ILE A 2 25.58 -9.43 47.85
CA ILE A 2 26.35 -8.24 48.24
C ILE A 2 25.98 -7.17 47.19
N LYS A 3 25.04 -6.29 47.53
CA LYS A 3 24.68 -5.12 46.73
C LYS A 3 25.71 -4.03 47.04
N LEU A 4 26.56 -3.68 46.08
CA LEU A 4 27.31 -2.42 46.11
C LEU A 4 26.52 -1.39 45.30
N SER A 5 25.67 -0.63 46.00
CA SER A 5 25.09 0.62 45.51
C SER A 5 26.16 1.70 45.54
N TYR A 6 26.77 2.00 44.39
CA TYR A 6 27.45 3.29 44.18
C TYR A 6 26.46 4.28 43.60
N GLU A 7 25.52 4.72 44.44
CA GLU A 7 24.93 6.04 44.27
C GLU A 7 26.02 7.04 44.71
N ARG A 8 26.59 7.77 43.75
CA ARG A 8 27.46 8.90 44.05
C ARG A 8 26.57 10.08 44.47
N GLU A 9 26.33 10.19 45.77
CA GLU A 9 25.77 11.40 46.40
C GLU A 9 26.80 12.54 46.55
N ASP A 10 27.97 12.44 45.94
CA ASP A 10 28.97 13.52 45.93
C ASP A 10 28.90 14.36 44.65
N VAL A 11 27.71 14.86 44.30
CA VAL A 11 27.62 16.13 43.55
C VAL A 11 27.40 17.21 44.59
N TYR A 12 28.48 17.56 45.29
CA TYR A 12 28.50 18.78 46.07
C TYR A 12 28.13 19.94 45.15
N ASN A 13 26.93 20.49 45.36
CA ASN A 13 26.57 21.83 44.92
C ASN A 13 27.36 22.81 45.80
N ILE A 14 28.68 22.88 45.59
CA ILE A 14 29.49 23.92 46.22
C ILE A 14 29.14 25.20 45.48
N ASN A 15 28.19 25.94 46.04
CA ASN A 15 28.10 27.38 45.85
C ASN A 15 29.38 28.01 46.43
N PHE A 16 30.51 27.80 45.73
CA PHE A 16 31.69 28.63 45.90
C PHE A 16 31.23 30.01 45.44
N LYS A 17 30.76 30.83 46.39
CA LYS A 17 30.89 32.28 46.26
C LYS A 17 32.33 32.49 45.81
N LYS A 18 32.49 33.25 44.74
CA LYS A 18 33.74 33.65 44.11
C LYS A 18 34.60 34.40 45.13
N GLN A 19 35.07 33.72 46.18
CA GLN A 19 36.08 34.20 47.10
C GLN A 19 37.27 34.57 46.21
N GLU A 20 37.80 35.74 46.48
CA GLU A 20 38.75 36.50 45.66
C GLU A 20 40.04 35.70 45.46
N LEU A 21 40.01 34.69 44.59
CA LEU A 21 41.22 34.08 44.08
C LEU A 21 42.01 35.21 43.42
N PRO A 22 43.31 35.37 43.74
CA PRO A 22 44.09 36.47 43.22
C PRO A 22 44.08 36.42 41.70
N GLU A 23 44.01 37.59 41.08
CA GLU A 23 44.02 37.66 39.62
C GLU A 23 45.32 37.04 39.10
N PRO A 24 45.24 36.10 38.14
CA PRO A 24 46.43 35.45 37.61
C PRO A 24 47.35 36.47 36.93
N LYS A 25 48.63 36.49 37.31
CA LYS A 25 49.67 37.37 36.72
C LYS A 25 49.94 37.11 35.23
N LEU A 26 49.49 35.96 34.71
CA LEU A 26 49.59 35.64 33.28
C LEU A 26 48.47 36.32 32.50
N SER A 27 48.77 36.82 31.29
CA SER A 27 47.73 37.28 30.37
C SER A 27 46.78 36.12 29.98
N LYS A 28 45.55 36.44 29.57
CA LYS A 28 44.56 35.43 29.13
C LYS A 28 45.10 34.48 28.06
N THR A 29 45.91 34.98 27.13
CA THR A 29 46.57 34.18 26.09
C THR A 29 47.57 33.19 26.68
N LYS A 30 48.42 33.65 27.62
CA LYS A 30 49.41 32.81 28.30
C LYS A 30 48.74 31.76 29.21
N GLN A 31 47.67 32.13 29.90
CA GLN A 31 46.82 31.21 30.67
C GLN A 31 46.26 30.08 29.78
N ALA A 32 45.74 30.43 28.60
CA ALA A 32 45.18 29.46 27.65
C ALA A 32 46.24 28.46 27.14
N LEU A 33 47.48 28.91 26.93
CA LEU A 33 48.60 28.02 26.57
C LEU A 33 48.92 27.00 27.67
N VAL A 34 48.99 27.44 28.94
CA VAL A 34 49.20 26.55 30.10
C VAL A 34 48.08 25.52 30.19
N LEU A 35 46.82 25.95 30.11
CA LEU A 35 45.66 25.06 30.12
C LEU A 35 45.71 24.05 28.96
N THR A 36 45.96 24.51 27.75
CA THR A 36 46.05 23.63 26.58
C THR A 36 47.14 22.56 26.73
N GLN A 37 48.31 22.93 27.25
CA GLN A 37 49.39 21.98 27.51
C GLN A 37 48.98 20.92 28.54
N LEU A 38 48.35 21.34 29.64
CA LEU A 38 47.88 20.45 30.71
C LEU A 38 46.77 19.51 30.25
N PHE A 39 45.84 20.01 29.42
CA PHE A 39 44.72 19.23 28.93
C PHE A 39 45.18 18.22 27.87
N LEU A 40 46.01 18.62 26.90
CA LEU A 40 46.51 17.72 25.84
C LEU A 40 47.50 16.69 26.35
N TYR A 41 48.50 17.07 27.15
CA TYR A 41 49.63 16.18 27.45
C TYR A 41 49.61 15.62 28.88
N ARG A 42 48.60 15.99 29.69
CA ARG A 42 48.49 15.68 31.12
C ARG A 42 49.73 16.02 31.94
N SER A 43 50.63 16.83 31.39
CA SER A 43 51.85 17.22 32.05
C SER A 43 52.54 18.37 31.33
N ILE A 44 53.33 19.11 32.11
CA ILE A 44 54.07 20.28 31.66
C ILE A 44 55.42 20.30 32.36
N THR A 45 56.52 20.36 31.59
CA THR A 45 57.85 20.67 32.13
C THR A 45 57.94 22.18 32.24
N LEU A 46 58.07 22.68 33.46
CA LEU A 46 57.78 24.08 33.77
C LEU A 46 58.86 25.00 33.22
N THR A 47 60.14 24.68 33.37
CA THR A 47 61.26 25.47 32.83
C THR A 47 61.19 25.52 31.30
N ASP A 48 61.19 24.37 30.63
CA ASP A 48 61.12 24.29 29.16
C ASP A 48 59.91 25.04 28.59
N PHE A 49 58.73 24.89 29.21
CA PHE A 49 57.52 25.55 28.75
C PHE A 49 57.58 27.07 28.97
N SER A 50 58.13 27.50 30.10
CA SER A 50 58.29 28.91 30.45
C SER A 50 59.24 29.60 29.48
N GLU A 51 60.39 28.99 29.18
CA GLU A 51 61.36 29.52 28.21
C GLU A 51 60.79 29.58 26.80
N LYS A 52 60.20 28.48 26.32
CA LYS A 52 59.62 28.38 24.96
C LYS A 52 58.54 29.43 24.67
N HIS A 53 57.83 29.88 25.70
CA HIS A 53 56.73 30.83 25.56
C HIS A 53 56.98 32.18 26.24
N GLU A 54 58.24 32.46 26.60
CA GLU A 54 58.68 33.72 27.23
C GLU A 54 57.80 34.11 28.43
N MET A 55 57.55 33.13 29.32
CA MET A 55 56.76 33.32 30.53
C MET A 55 57.69 33.36 31.74
N ASN A 56 57.24 34.02 32.82
CA ASN A 56 57.90 33.91 34.11
C ASN A 56 57.52 32.55 34.76
N LEU A 57 58.51 31.75 35.14
CA LEU A 57 58.31 30.42 35.71
C LEU A 57 57.43 30.44 36.97
N GLY A 58 57.63 31.44 37.83
CA GLY A 58 56.82 31.67 39.03
C GLY A 58 55.35 31.91 38.70
N ALA A 59 55.07 32.74 37.70
CA ALA A 59 53.70 33.01 37.24
C ALA A 59 53.01 31.77 36.66
N VAL A 60 53.74 30.87 35.98
CA VAL A 60 53.21 29.58 35.51
C VAL A 60 52.87 28.67 36.68
N LYS A 61 53.75 28.55 37.68
CA LYS A 61 53.49 27.76 38.90
C LYS A 61 52.29 28.30 39.67
N GLU A 62 52.22 29.61 39.87
CA GLU A 62 51.12 30.30 40.54
C GLU A 62 49.79 30.05 39.82
N TYR A 63 49.77 30.14 38.48
CA TYR A 63 48.56 29.83 37.72
C TYR A 63 48.12 28.37 37.83
N ILE A 64 49.07 27.42 37.80
CA ILE A 64 48.74 25.99 38.04
C ILE A 64 48.15 25.80 39.44
N GLN A 65 48.71 26.47 40.45
CA GLN A 65 48.19 26.43 41.81
C GLN A 65 46.76 26.99 41.88
N LEU A 66 46.47 28.09 41.17
CA LEU A 66 45.12 28.63 41.04
C LEU A 66 44.15 27.64 40.37
N LEU A 67 44.61 26.91 39.34
CA LEU A 67 43.80 25.86 38.70
C LEU A 67 43.51 24.69 39.65
N ILE A 68 44.42 24.37 40.58
CA ILE A 68 44.20 23.35 41.62
C ILE A 68 43.22 23.86 42.68
N GLN A 69 43.44 25.06 43.20
CA GLN A 69 42.61 25.70 44.23
C GLN A 69 41.17 25.93 43.76
N SER A 70 41.00 26.33 42.50
CA SER A 70 39.69 26.46 41.87
C SER A 70 39.03 25.12 41.56
N LEU A 71 39.67 23.98 41.89
CA LEU A 71 39.25 22.63 41.52
C LEU A 71 39.00 22.51 40.02
N THR A 72 39.82 23.15 39.19
CA THR A 72 39.78 22.96 37.74
C THR A 72 40.51 21.69 37.36
N ILE A 73 41.66 21.44 37.99
CA ILE A 73 42.47 20.24 37.83
C ILE A 73 42.95 19.73 39.19
N ARG A 74 43.36 18.46 39.25
CA ARG A 74 44.15 17.90 40.36
C ARG A 74 45.36 17.21 39.78
N GLY A 75 46.50 17.41 40.42
CA GLY A 75 47.78 16.91 39.96
C GLY A 75 48.83 17.01 41.05
N TYR A 76 50.07 16.72 40.70
CA TYR A 76 51.21 16.81 41.61
C TYR A 76 52.45 17.28 40.86
N TYR A 77 53.33 17.96 41.59
CA TYR A 77 54.66 18.32 41.09
C TYR A 77 55.60 17.12 41.28
N ARG A 78 56.41 16.84 40.27
CA ARG A 78 57.49 15.85 40.28
C ARG A 78 58.72 16.48 39.65
N LYS A 79 59.64 16.96 40.49
CA LYS A 79 60.77 17.81 40.08
C LYS A 79 60.26 19.05 39.33
N ASP A 80 60.79 19.34 38.16
CA ASP A 80 60.38 20.46 37.30
C ASP A 80 59.11 20.19 36.46
N ARG A 81 58.40 19.08 36.71
CA ARG A 81 57.22 18.69 35.92
C ARG A 81 55.97 18.71 36.79
N PHE A 82 54.90 19.32 36.31
CA PHE A 82 53.57 19.13 36.90
C PHE A 82 52.81 18.07 36.10
N VAL A 83 52.15 17.12 36.78
CA VAL A 83 51.39 16.02 36.18
C VAL A 83 49.93 16.08 36.63
N VAL A 84 49.00 16.11 35.67
CA VAL A 84 47.56 16.16 35.91
C VAL A 84 47.01 14.75 36.14
N GLY A 85 46.49 14.50 37.34
CA GLY A 85 45.73 13.29 37.67
C GLY A 85 44.29 13.37 37.14
N SER A 86 43.56 14.44 37.50
CA SER A 86 42.13 14.60 37.19
C SER A 86 41.80 16.01 36.69
N ILE A 87 40.76 16.14 35.88
CA ILE A 87 40.20 17.42 35.42
C ILE A 87 38.75 17.47 35.91
N TYR A 88 38.39 18.54 36.61
CA TYR A 88 37.11 18.66 37.33
C TYR A 88 36.22 19.80 36.79
N LYS A 89 36.79 20.91 36.32
CA LYS A 89 36.03 22.00 35.68
C LYS A 89 36.43 22.21 34.22
N PHE A 90 35.44 22.57 33.41
CA PHE A 90 35.58 22.79 31.97
C PHE A 90 35.87 24.27 31.69
N PRO A 91 36.71 24.60 30.68
CA PRO A 91 36.82 25.97 30.22
C PRO A 91 35.45 26.49 29.79
N ASN A 92 35.20 27.79 29.98
CA ASN A 92 33.98 28.42 29.47
C ASN A 92 33.86 28.19 27.96
N ILE A 93 32.75 27.59 27.55
CA ILE A 93 32.49 27.23 26.16
C ILE A 93 32.29 28.53 25.37
N ASN A 94 33.19 28.79 24.43
CA ASN A 94 33.11 29.94 23.53
C ASN A 94 33.36 29.49 22.09
N PRO A 95 32.34 28.95 21.41
CA PRO A 95 32.53 28.33 20.10
C PRO A 95 33.00 29.32 19.04
N GLY A 96 32.64 30.60 19.16
CA GLY A 96 32.91 31.61 18.14
C GLY A 96 32.41 31.18 16.75
N ARG A 97 32.96 31.79 15.70
CA ARG A 97 32.75 31.35 14.32
C ARG A 97 33.76 30.25 13.97
N LEU A 98 33.30 29.01 13.93
CA LEU A 98 34.11 27.88 13.46
C LEU A 98 34.17 27.83 11.93
N THR A 99 35.37 27.67 11.37
CA THR A 99 35.55 27.36 9.94
C THR A 99 35.01 25.97 9.62
N SER A 100 34.72 25.69 8.35
CA SER A 100 34.23 24.37 7.90
C SER A 100 35.18 23.25 8.32
N ASN A 101 36.48 23.43 8.15
CA ASN A 101 37.49 22.42 8.52
C ASN A 101 37.52 22.18 10.03
N ARG A 102 37.38 23.23 10.85
CA ARG A 102 37.29 23.10 12.31
C ARG A 102 36.02 22.35 12.72
N LYS A 103 34.87 22.64 12.10
CA LYS A 103 33.62 21.90 12.35
C LYS A 103 33.79 20.42 11.97
N ALA A 104 34.45 20.14 10.85
CA ALA A 104 34.66 18.78 10.39
C ALA A 104 35.56 17.97 11.32
N ILE A 105 36.71 18.52 11.73
CA ILE A 105 37.60 17.86 12.71
C ILE A 105 36.87 17.64 14.04
N LEU A 106 36.13 18.65 14.51
CA LEU A 106 35.36 18.52 15.75
C LEU A 106 34.29 17.43 15.65
N GLY A 107 33.66 17.28 14.48
CA GLY A 107 32.69 16.22 14.18
C GLY A 107 33.30 14.81 14.21
N LEU A 108 34.49 14.63 13.64
CA LEU A 108 35.23 13.37 13.75
C LEU A 108 35.56 13.01 15.19
N LEU A 109 36.10 13.99 15.93
CA LEU A 109 36.40 13.82 17.34
C LEU A 109 35.12 13.45 18.10
N ALA A 110 34.00 14.13 17.83
CA ALA A 110 32.73 13.95 18.54
C ALA A 110 32.21 12.52 18.50
N TYR A 111 32.56 11.75 17.47
CA TYR A 111 32.11 10.38 17.30
C TYR A 111 33.07 9.35 17.89
N SER A 112 34.38 9.58 17.80
CA SER A 112 35.36 8.63 18.34
C SER A 112 35.91 9.06 19.70
N LYS A 113 35.77 8.18 20.71
CA LYS A 113 36.43 8.36 22.00
C LYS A 113 37.95 8.33 21.89
N LYS A 114 38.49 7.68 20.85
CA LYS A 114 39.92 7.46 20.66
C LYS A 114 40.25 7.42 19.16
N ILE A 115 41.10 8.32 18.69
CA ILE A 115 41.48 8.40 17.27
C ILE A 115 42.98 8.62 17.12
N GLY A 116 43.62 7.93 16.16
CA GLY A 116 45.02 8.14 15.84
C GLY A 116 45.24 9.54 15.26
N LEU A 117 46.26 10.29 15.71
CA LEU A 117 46.53 11.62 15.15
C LEU A 117 46.95 11.54 13.67
N ARG A 118 47.71 10.50 13.30
CA ARG A 118 48.06 10.24 11.89
C ARG A 118 46.83 9.90 11.04
N GLU A 119 45.89 9.17 11.62
CA GLU A 119 44.61 8.84 10.98
C GLU A 119 43.80 10.12 10.76
N LEU A 120 43.67 10.96 11.79
CA LEU A 120 42.96 12.23 11.73
C LEU A 120 43.56 13.20 10.69
N VAL A 121 44.89 13.29 10.61
CA VAL A 121 45.62 14.03 9.57
C VAL A 121 45.25 13.54 8.17
N LYS A 122 45.25 12.21 7.96
CA LYS A 122 44.91 11.60 6.67
C LYS A 122 43.44 11.81 6.31
N ILE A 123 42.53 11.70 7.28
CA ILE A 123 41.09 11.88 7.04
C ILE A 123 40.78 13.32 6.66
N ALA A 124 41.30 14.28 7.43
CA ALA A 124 41.03 15.70 7.23
C ALA A 124 41.91 16.36 6.16
N GLU A 125 42.84 15.63 5.54
CA GLU A 125 43.79 16.14 4.52
C GLU A 125 44.57 17.40 4.97
N ILE A 126 44.99 17.43 6.25
CA ILE A 126 45.75 18.55 6.83
C ILE A 126 47.14 18.11 7.26
N LYS A 127 48.08 19.07 7.38
CA LYS A 127 49.39 18.83 7.98
C LYS A 127 49.24 18.54 9.49
N TYR A 128 50.18 17.76 10.04
CA TYR A 128 50.18 17.38 11.45
C TYR A 128 50.22 18.61 12.39
N ASP A 129 51.03 19.62 12.06
CA ASP A 129 51.12 20.84 12.87
C ASP A 129 49.80 21.63 12.87
N ASN A 130 49.14 21.72 11.70
CA ASN A 130 47.83 22.35 11.59
C ASN A 130 46.77 21.61 12.43
N LEU A 131 46.84 20.29 12.50
CA LEU A 131 45.97 19.51 13.38
C LEU A 131 46.21 19.86 14.84
N LEU A 132 47.46 19.94 15.29
CA LEU A 132 47.78 20.34 16.65
C LEU A 132 47.24 21.73 16.95
N ASP A 133 47.35 22.67 16.02
CA ASP A 133 46.83 24.02 16.20
C ASP A 133 45.30 24.07 16.26
N HIS A 134 44.61 23.20 15.51
CA HIS A 134 43.17 23.00 15.67
C HIS A 134 42.81 22.43 17.05
N LEU A 135 43.53 21.41 17.55
CA LEU A 135 43.29 20.86 18.89
C LEU A 135 43.52 21.89 20.00
N LYS A 136 44.62 22.67 19.91
CA LYS A 136 44.89 23.79 20.82
C LYS A 136 43.76 24.82 20.77
N TYR A 137 43.33 25.19 19.57
CA TYR A 137 42.20 26.12 19.39
C TYR A 137 40.93 25.61 20.07
N PHE A 138 40.58 24.33 19.89
CA PHE A 138 39.39 23.76 20.50
C PHE A 138 39.45 23.76 22.03
N ILE A 139 40.59 23.43 22.63
CA ILE A 139 40.75 23.44 24.10
C ILE A 139 40.69 24.86 24.65
N ASN A 140 41.37 25.81 24.01
CA ASN A 140 41.31 27.22 24.37
C ASN A 140 39.88 27.78 24.35
N ARG A 141 39.00 27.21 23.51
CA ARG A 141 37.59 27.59 23.39
C ARG A 141 36.65 26.72 24.23
N GLY A 142 37.17 25.76 25.01
CA GLY A 142 36.36 24.82 25.79
C GLY A 142 35.55 23.82 24.95
N LEU A 143 35.91 23.63 23.69
CA LEU A 143 35.17 22.79 22.74
C LEU A 143 35.55 21.31 22.83
N ILE A 144 36.75 20.99 23.31
CA ILE A 144 37.15 19.62 23.61
C ILE A 144 37.93 19.55 24.91
N ILE A 145 37.89 18.39 25.54
CA ILE A 145 38.87 17.93 26.52
C ILE A 145 39.30 16.54 26.07
N GLY A 146 40.60 16.35 25.95
CA GLY A 146 41.15 15.05 25.65
C GLY A 146 42.67 15.07 25.73
N ILE A 147 43.25 13.88 25.72
CA ILE A 147 44.68 13.67 25.94
C ILE A 147 45.31 13.07 24.69
N ILE A 148 46.50 13.55 24.33
CA ILE A 148 47.37 12.91 23.36
C ILE A 148 48.24 11.91 24.10
N LYS A 149 48.00 10.62 23.87
CA LYS A 149 48.79 9.52 24.43
C LYS A 149 49.11 8.53 23.31
N ASN A 150 50.37 8.13 23.18
CA ASN A 150 50.81 7.15 22.17
C ASN A 150 50.41 7.52 20.71
N LYS A 151 50.51 8.81 20.35
CA LYS A 151 50.09 9.35 19.03
C LYS A 151 48.58 9.22 18.74
N GLU A 152 47.77 9.02 19.78
CA GLU A 152 46.31 8.96 19.70
C GLU A 152 45.72 10.08 20.55
N PHE A 153 44.64 10.68 20.08
CA PHE A 153 43.82 11.60 20.87
C PHE A 153 42.68 10.82 21.52
N ILE A 154 42.61 10.84 22.85
CA ILE A 154 41.56 10.22 23.65
C ILE A 154 40.67 11.34 24.18
N SER A 155 39.43 11.43 23.69
CA SER A 155 38.48 12.45 24.11
C SER A 155 37.80 12.07 25.43
N ASN A 156 37.76 13.04 26.35
CA ASN A 156 37.00 12.98 27.60
C ASN A 156 35.68 13.74 27.47
N TYR A 157 35.69 14.85 26.74
CA TYR A 157 34.52 15.69 26.50
C TYR A 157 34.65 16.37 25.14
N ILE A 158 33.54 16.50 24.44
CA ILE A 158 33.46 17.22 23.17
C ILE A 158 32.16 18.01 23.17
N TRP A 159 32.30 19.32 23.00
CA TRP A 159 31.19 20.22 22.84
C TRP A 159 30.41 19.86 21.57
N ARG A 160 29.09 19.85 21.71
CA ARG A 160 28.17 19.68 20.60
C ARG A 160 27.26 20.90 20.58
N PRO A 161 27.04 21.52 19.40
CA PRO A 161 26.15 22.67 19.30
C PRO A 161 24.74 22.34 19.82
N PRO A 162 24.10 23.23 20.59
CA PRO A 162 22.72 23.04 21.06
C PRO A 162 21.69 23.25 19.94
N GLU A 163 22.08 23.92 18.85
CA GLU A 163 21.20 24.30 17.75
C GLU A 163 20.71 23.08 16.94
N LYS A 164 19.46 23.16 16.46
CA LYS A 164 18.94 22.23 15.46
C LYS A 164 19.64 22.52 14.13
N VAL A 165 20.45 21.59 13.64
CA VAL A 165 20.97 21.66 12.26
C VAL A 165 19.82 21.38 11.28
N THR A 166 19.67 22.26 10.30
CA THR A 166 18.84 22.00 9.12
C THR A 166 19.60 21.05 8.21
N ILE A 167 18.98 19.94 7.85
CA ILE A 167 19.59 18.95 6.97
C ILE A 167 19.20 19.29 5.54
N SER A 168 20.19 19.57 4.71
CA SER A 168 19.94 19.85 3.30
C SER A 168 19.63 18.57 2.52
N SER A 169 19.04 18.73 1.34
CA SER A 169 18.87 17.65 0.39
C SER A 169 20.23 17.06 -0.02
N ASP A 170 21.29 17.86 -0.11
CA ASP A 170 22.62 17.37 -0.44
C ASP A 170 23.25 16.53 0.69
N ASP A 171 22.98 16.87 1.95
CA ASP A 171 23.45 16.07 3.09
C ASP A 171 22.79 14.69 3.08
N THR A 172 21.48 14.64 2.81
CA THR A 172 20.75 13.36 2.69
C THR A 172 21.22 12.57 1.46
N PHE A 173 21.57 13.24 0.36
CA PHE A 173 22.13 12.59 -0.83
C PHE A 173 23.47 11.91 -0.51
N VAL A 174 24.40 12.65 0.12
CA VAL A 174 25.72 12.12 0.51
C VAL A 174 25.58 10.93 1.47
N VAL A 175 24.75 11.05 2.52
CA VAL A 175 24.53 9.96 3.48
C VAL A 175 23.90 8.75 2.80
N GLY A 176 22.90 8.96 1.94
CA GLY A 176 22.25 7.88 1.19
C GLY A 176 23.23 7.11 0.31
N VAL A 177 24.12 7.80 -0.42
CA VAL A 177 25.17 7.14 -1.23
C VAL A 177 26.14 6.34 -0.33
N CYS A 178 26.51 6.88 0.83
CA CYS A 178 27.35 6.14 1.79
C CYS A 178 26.65 4.86 2.28
N MET A 179 25.36 4.94 2.61
CA MET A 179 24.56 3.78 3.03
C MET A 179 24.44 2.72 1.93
N MET A 180 24.25 3.14 0.68
CA MET A 180 24.19 2.21 -0.46
C MET A 180 25.52 1.48 -0.68
N LEU A 181 26.66 2.12 -0.41
CA LEU A 181 28.00 1.51 -0.56
C LEU A 181 28.44 0.67 0.66
N ARG A 182 27.74 0.77 1.81
CA ARG A 182 28.06 0.17 3.12
C ARG A 182 29.42 0.56 3.70
N ASN A 183 30.52 0.14 3.08
CA ASN A 183 31.89 0.55 3.39
C ASN A 183 32.36 1.55 2.33
N ALA A 184 31.86 2.77 2.41
CA ALA A 184 31.92 3.72 1.31
C ALA A 184 33.30 4.40 1.24
N LYS A 185 34.05 4.16 0.17
CA LYS A 185 35.28 4.90 -0.10
C LYS A 185 34.94 6.36 -0.45
N LEU A 186 35.53 7.32 0.26
CA LEU A 186 35.20 8.76 0.10
C LEU A 186 35.36 9.26 -1.34
N GLU A 187 36.40 8.82 -2.06
CA GLU A 187 36.59 9.21 -3.47
C GLU A 187 35.47 8.69 -4.39
N ILE A 188 34.91 7.52 -4.08
CA ILE A 188 33.79 6.94 -4.83
C ILE A 188 32.49 7.71 -4.53
N VAL A 189 32.26 8.07 -3.26
CA VAL A 189 31.11 8.92 -2.86
C VAL A 189 31.19 10.28 -3.56
N ALA A 190 32.36 10.92 -3.56
CA ALA A 190 32.60 12.18 -4.27
C ALA A 190 32.27 12.05 -5.76
N LYS A 191 32.78 11.00 -6.42
CA LYS A 191 32.48 10.73 -7.84
C LYS A 191 30.99 10.54 -8.13
N HIS A 192 30.25 9.80 -7.30
CA HIS A 192 28.82 9.56 -7.52
C HIS A 192 27.94 10.77 -7.20
N THR A 193 28.36 11.60 -6.26
CA THR A 193 27.57 12.77 -5.82
C THR A 193 27.90 14.04 -6.61
N GLY A 194 29.05 14.08 -7.28
CA GLY A 194 29.57 15.28 -7.94
C GLY A 194 30.21 16.28 -6.99
N PHE A 195 30.25 15.99 -5.68
CA PHE A 195 30.94 16.81 -4.69
C PHE A 195 32.43 16.50 -4.64
N SER A 196 33.24 17.46 -4.18
CA SER A 196 34.63 17.18 -3.84
C SER A 196 34.71 16.26 -2.61
N ARG A 197 35.82 15.53 -2.48
CA ARG A 197 36.10 14.71 -1.30
C ARG A 197 35.98 15.52 0.01
N GLU A 198 36.50 16.74 0.02
CA GLU A 198 36.45 17.66 1.17
C GLU A 198 35.00 18.06 1.50
N GLN A 199 34.16 18.32 0.50
CA GLN A 199 32.74 18.63 0.69
C GLN A 199 31.98 17.45 1.30
N VAL A 200 32.20 16.23 0.77
CA VAL A 200 31.61 15.00 1.32
C VAL A 200 32.03 14.81 2.78
N PHE A 201 33.33 14.91 3.06
CA PHE A 201 33.89 14.78 4.40
C PHE A 201 33.30 15.82 5.37
N THR A 202 33.23 17.08 4.94
CA THR A 202 32.69 18.20 5.74
C THR A 202 31.23 17.97 6.07
N LYS A 203 30.40 17.56 5.10
CA LYS A 203 28.97 17.27 5.31
C LYS A 203 28.75 16.13 6.32
N LEU A 204 29.45 15.01 6.15
CA LEU A 204 29.35 13.86 7.06
C LEU A 204 29.77 14.23 8.48
N SER A 205 30.92 14.89 8.62
CA SER A 205 31.45 15.31 9.91
C SER A 205 30.56 16.36 10.59
N HIS A 206 29.99 17.27 9.80
CA HIS A 206 29.02 18.26 10.29
C HIS A 206 27.78 17.55 10.86
N LEU A 207 27.20 16.58 10.16
CA LEU A 207 26.08 15.80 10.70
C LEU A 207 26.45 15.01 11.98
N MET A 208 27.67 14.48 12.06
CA MET A 208 28.15 13.78 13.26
C MET A 208 28.28 14.71 14.47
N LEU A 209 28.80 15.93 14.26
CA LEU A 209 28.91 16.94 15.32
C LEU A 209 27.54 17.26 15.95
N TYR A 210 26.48 17.29 15.14
CA TYR A 210 25.11 17.58 15.56
C TYR A 210 24.29 16.33 15.93
N ARG A 211 24.93 15.16 16.10
CA ARG A 211 24.29 13.88 16.45
C ARG A 211 23.19 13.45 15.46
N LYS A 212 23.29 13.87 14.20
CA LYS A 212 22.36 13.47 13.13
C LYS A 212 22.84 12.23 12.38
N LEU A 213 24.13 11.93 12.47
CA LEU A 213 24.76 10.79 11.84
C LEU A 213 25.71 10.10 12.83
N GLU A 214 25.64 8.78 12.88
CA GLU A 214 26.63 7.91 13.48
C GLU A 214 27.36 7.19 12.36
N ALA A 215 28.63 7.54 12.12
CA ALA A 215 29.44 6.94 11.08
C ALA A 215 30.88 6.78 11.54
N GLN A 216 31.51 5.67 11.15
CA GLN A 216 32.91 5.37 11.46
C GLN A 216 33.77 5.60 10.22
N PHE A 217 34.89 6.30 10.41
CA PHE A 217 35.91 6.44 9.37
C PHE A 217 37.02 5.42 9.60
N GLU A 218 37.54 4.86 8.51
CA GLU A 218 38.66 3.92 8.53
C GLU A 218 39.67 4.33 7.45
N VAL A 219 40.95 4.29 7.81
CA VAL A 219 42.04 4.67 6.91
C VAL A 219 42.85 3.45 6.52
N GLU A 220 42.79 3.10 5.25
CA GLU A 220 43.64 2.04 4.67
C GLU A 220 44.85 2.70 4.01
N SER A 221 46.05 2.39 4.52
CA SER A 221 47.29 2.95 4.00
C SER A 221 47.80 2.13 2.81
N LYS A 222 48.08 2.77 1.67
CA LYS A 222 48.81 2.14 0.57
C LYS A 222 50.32 2.36 0.72
N LEU A 223 51.12 1.51 0.05
CA LEU A 223 52.57 1.62 -0.02
C LEU A 223 53.04 2.97 -0.61
N VAL A 224 52.28 3.54 -1.53
CA VAL A 224 52.64 4.75 -2.28
C VAL A 224 51.83 5.96 -1.81
N GLY A 225 52.15 6.47 -0.62
CA GLY A 225 51.77 7.81 -0.09
C GLY A 225 50.29 8.19 0.00
N SER A 226 49.39 7.41 -0.61
CA SER A 226 47.96 7.62 -0.72
C SER A 226 47.25 6.71 0.27
N SER A 227 46.20 7.23 0.90
CA SER A 227 45.35 6.45 1.79
C SER A 227 43.94 6.46 1.26
N ASN A 228 43.32 5.28 1.17
CA ASN A 228 41.89 5.21 0.97
C ASN A 228 41.22 5.54 2.31
N ILE A 229 40.19 6.38 2.28
CA ILE A 229 39.34 6.59 3.45
C ILE A 229 38.00 5.94 3.17
N PHE A 230 37.58 5.10 4.10
CA PHE A 230 36.26 4.51 4.10
C PHE A 230 35.39 5.15 5.16
N VAL A 231 34.10 5.27 4.87
CA VAL A 231 33.07 5.67 5.83
C VAL A 231 31.99 4.59 5.91
N ASN A 232 31.70 4.14 7.13
CA ASN A 232 30.64 3.20 7.42
C ASN A 232 29.55 3.89 8.24
N VAL A 233 28.38 4.10 7.62
CA VAL A 233 27.23 4.71 8.27
C VAL A 233 26.51 3.67 9.12
N LYS A 234 26.57 3.83 10.45
CA LYS A 234 25.88 2.94 11.41
C LYS A 234 24.43 3.34 11.62
N LYS A 235 24.16 4.64 11.76
CA LYS A 235 22.82 5.16 12.01
C LYS A 235 22.65 6.57 11.48
N TYR A 236 21.53 6.84 10.83
CA TYR A 236 21.09 8.17 10.44
C TYR A 236 19.89 8.55 11.30
N HIS A 237 20.07 9.50 12.22
CA HIS A 237 19.07 9.86 13.26
C HIS A 237 17.98 10.81 12.76
N ILE A 238 17.92 10.99 11.46
CA ILE A 238 16.83 11.72 10.83
C ILE A 238 15.86 10.63 10.47
N SER A 239 14.77 10.56 11.23
CA SER A 239 13.64 9.70 10.93
C SER A 239 12.67 10.52 10.07
N PRO A 240 12.90 10.65 8.74
CA PRO A 240 11.80 11.07 7.90
C PRO A 240 10.69 10.03 8.07
N ARG A 241 9.44 10.47 7.92
CA ARG A 241 8.32 9.55 7.91
C ARG A 241 8.59 8.49 6.84
N ILE A 242 8.77 7.24 7.25
CA ILE A 242 8.91 6.12 6.32
C ILE A 242 7.60 6.03 5.56
N LEU A 243 7.66 6.34 4.27
CA LEU A 243 6.51 6.30 3.40
C LEU A 243 6.29 4.84 2.95
N PRO A 244 5.04 4.33 2.93
CA PRO A 244 4.74 3.05 2.29
C PRO A 244 5.16 3.08 0.81
N LEU A 245 5.68 1.97 0.27
CA LEU A 245 6.07 1.89 -1.15
C LEU A 245 4.92 2.25 -2.12
N ALA A 246 3.68 1.86 -1.80
CA ALA A 246 2.47 2.23 -2.53
C ALA A 246 2.20 3.75 -2.61
N SER A 247 2.80 4.54 -1.72
CA SER A 247 2.62 6.01 -1.70
C SER A 247 3.65 6.76 -2.55
N LEU A 248 4.67 6.07 -3.08
CA LEU A 248 5.64 6.67 -3.99
C LEU A 248 4.95 7.16 -5.27
N GLN A 249 5.42 8.27 -5.82
CA GLN A 249 4.85 8.92 -7.01
C GLN A 249 5.92 9.14 -8.08
N GLY A 250 5.50 9.19 -9.35
CA GLY A 250 6.37 9.47 -10.50
C GLY A 250 7.65 8.63 -10.51
N VAL A 251 8.79 9.30 -10.71
CA VAL A 251 10.10 8.64 -10.86
C VAL A 251 10.54 7.83 -9.63
N GLU A 252 10.12 8.21 -8.41
CA GLU A 252 10.43 7.43 -7.20
C GLU A 252 9.76 6.05 -7.25
N LYS A 253 8.48 6.02 -7.67
CA LYS A 253 7.67 4.81 -7.87
C LYS A 253 8.32 3.90 -8.90
N ASP A 254 8.69 4.48 -10.04
CA ASP A 254 9.22 3.75 -11.18
C ASP A 254 10.59 3.12 -10.87
N ILE A 255 11.50 3.87 -10.25
CA ILE A 255 12.81 3.36 -9.83
C ILE A 255 12.66 2.22 -8.82
N ALA A 256 11.82 2.39 -7.80
CA ALA A 256 11.64 1.38 -6.76
C ALA A 256 11.01 0.10 -7.34
N GLY A 257 9.90 0.23 -8.07
CA GLY A 257 9.20 -0.90 -8.68
C GLY A 257 10.05 -1.65 -9.69
N TYR A 258 10.75 -0.94 -10.59
CA TYR A 258 11.62 -1.57 -11.57
C TYR A 258 12.79 -2.30 -10.94
N THR A 259 13.39 -1.72 -9.89
CA THR A 259 14.47 -2.37 -9.12
C THR A 259 13.99 -3.64 -8.43
N ILE A 260 12.78 -3.65 -7.85
CA ILE A 260 12.17 -4.84 -7.24
C ILE A 260 11.95 -5.93 -8.30
N LEU A 261 11.38 -5.58 -9.46
CA LEU A 261 11.14 -6.54 -10.55
C LEU A 261 12.44 -7.12 -11.12
N ARG A 262 13.49 -6.31 -11.24
CA ARG A 262 14.78 -6.79 -11.76
C ARG A 262 15.59 -7.60 -10.75
N LYS A 263 15.38 -7.41 -9.44
CA LYS A 263 16.22 -7.90 -8.32
C LYS A 263 17.68 -7.41 -8.35
N ARG A 264 18.25 -7.14 -9.53
CA ARG A 264 19.57 -6.54 -9.76
C ARG A 264 19.51 -5.69 -11.02
N VAL A 265 19.83 -4.40 -10.93
CA VAL A 265 19.73 -3.45 -12.05
C VAL A 265 20.95 -2.53 -12.09
N SER A 266 21.44 -2.20 -13.29
CA SER A 266 22.52 -1.21 -13.44
C SER A 266 21.98 0.21 -13.40
N ILE A 267 22.78 1.18 -12.92
CA ILE A 267 22.39 2.60 -12.96
C ILE A 267 22.10 3.06 -14.40
N LYS A 268 22.87 2.58 -15.39
CA LYS A 268 22.65 2.89 -16.81
C LYS A 268 21.28 2.43 -17.32
N GLU A 269 20.83 1.26 -16.86
CA GLU A 269 19.52 0.72 -17.21
C GLU A 269 18.39 1.56 -16.60
N LEU A 270 18.52 1.97 -15.33
CA LEU A 270 17.56 2.87 -14.69
C LEU A 270 17.51 4.24 -15.36
N VAL A 271 18.66 4.83 -15.68
CA VAL A 271 18.77 6.09 -16.44
C VAL A 271 17.98 6.03 -17.74
N LYS A 272 18.13 4.94 -18.50
CA LYS A 272 17.38 4.73 -19.74
C LYS A 272 15.87 4.52 -19.48
N PHE A 273 15.51 3.85 -18.39
CA PHE A 273 14.12 3.54 -18.08
C PHE A 273 13.32 4.79 -17.68
N VAL A 274 13.88 5.65 -16.82
CA VAL A 274 13.16 6.85 -16.32
C VAL A 274 13.51 8.15 -17.06
N ASP A 275 14.38 8.07 -18.07
CA ASP A 275 14.87 9.21 -18.87
C ASP A 275 15.40 10.35 -17.98
N LYS A 276 16.38 10.02 -17.12
CA LYS A 276 17.03 10.96 -16.20
C LYS A 276 18.54 10.79 -16.24
N GLU A 277 19.24 11.90 -16.04
CA GLU A 277 20.70 11.88 -15.85
C GLU A 277 21.13 10.94 -14.71
N PRO A 278 22.31 10.29 -14.82
CA PRO A 278 22.81 9.35 -13.81
C PRO A 278 22.79 9.89 -12.38
N ILE A 279 23.20 11.15 -12.19
CA ILE A 279 23.20 11.81 -10.87
C ILE A 279 21.78 11.98 -10.33
N GLY A 280 20.79 12.24 -11.19
CA GLY A 280 19.39 12.36 -10.80
C GLY A 280 18.83 11.04 -10.26
N VAL A 281 19.10 9.92 -10.96
CA VAL A 281 18.72 8.57 -10.51
C VAL A 281 19.39 8.22 -9.18
N LEU A 282 20.69 8.49 -9.06
CA LEU A 282 21.45 8.28 -7.83
C LEU A 282 20.90 9.08 -6.66
N LYS A 283 20.54 10.34 -6.88
CA LYS A 283 19.96 11.21 -5.86
C LYS A 283 18.65 10.66 -5.32
N ILE A 284 17.78 10.14 -6.20
CA ILE A 284 16.51 9.51 -5.81
C ILE A 284 16.76 8.23 -4.99
N LEU A 285 17.61 7.33 -5.48
CA LEU A 285 17.94 6.09 -4.77
C LEU A 285 18.55 6.34 -3.39
N ALA A 286 19.45 7.33 -3.30
CA ALA A 286 20.05 7.75 -2.04
C ALA A 286 19.01 8.31 -1.07
N PHE A 287 18.05 9.12 -1.54
CA PHE A 287 16.94 9.59 -0.71
C PHE A 287 16.06 8.46 -0.20
N LEU A 288 15.66 7.54 -1.08
CA LEU A 288 14.85 6.39 -0.69
C LEU A 288 15.59 5.50 0.34
N THR A 289 16.90 5.32 0.17
CA THR A 289 17.74 4.52 1.07
C THR A 289 17.93 5.21 2.42
N ALA A 290 18.26 6.52 2.42
CA ALA A 290 18.44 7.30 3.64
C ALA A 290 17.14 7.45 4.44
N ARG A 291 15.98 7.52 3.76
CA ARG A 291 14.66 7.53 4.40
C ARG A 291 14.25 6.17 4.98
N GLY A 292 14.84 5.08 4.50
CA GLY A 292 14.41 3.72 4.82
C GLY A 292 13.15 3.27 4.09
N THR A 293 12.61 4.07 3.16
CA THR A 293 11.43 3.69 2.35
C THR A 293 11.75 2.55 1.39
N PHE A 294 12.89 2.61 0.72
CA PHE A 294 13.38 1.58 -0.18
C PHE A 294 14.90 1.56 -0.14
N GLN A 295 15.47 0.53 0.48
CA GLN A 295 16.91 0.43 0.68
C GLN A 295 17.55 -0.43 -0.40
N VAL A 296 18.57 0.11 -1.05
CA VAL A 296 19.39 -0.61 -2.04
C VAL A 296 20.86 -0.60 -1.63
N ILE A 297 21.61 -1.57 -2.14
CA ILE A 297 23.06 -1.64 -2.01
C ILE A 297 23.71 -1.65 -3.39
N PHE A 298 24.84 -0.96 -3.49
CA PHE A 298 25.73 -1.12 -4.63
C PHE A 298 26.45 -2.46 -4.53
N THR A 299 26.50 -3.18 -5.64
CA THR A 299 27.46 -4.26 -5.84
C THR A 299 28.60 -3.75 -6.72
N GLU A 300 29.62 -4.60 -6.89
CA GLU A 300 30.66 -4.37 -7.87
C GLU A 300 30.02 -4.09 -9.26
N SER A 301 30.62 -3.15 -10.02
CA SER A 301 30.23 -2.76 -11.38
C SER A 301 29.01 -1.84 -11.57
N ASN A 302 28.69 -0.93 -10.63
CA ASN A 302 27.55 0.03 -10.74
C ASN A 302 26.16 -0.63 -10.85
N TYR A 303 26.03 -1.83 -10.30
CA TYR A 303 24.73 -2.49 -10.12
C TYR A 303 24.19 -2.19 -8.73
N ILE A 304 22.88 -2.15 -8.62
CA ILE A 304 22.17 -2.04 -7.35
C ILE A 304 21.24 -3.23 -7.13
N ASN A 305 21.18 -3.68 -5.89
CA ASN A 305 20.26 -4.72 -5.43
C ASN A 305 19.41 -4.17 -4.27
N PRO A 306 18.10 -4.45 -4.21
CA PRO A 306 17.30 -4.17 -3.02
C PRO A 306 17.80 -5.01 -1.84
N ILE A 307 17.93 -4.41 -0.66
CA ILE A 307 18.40 -5.13 0.54
C ILE A 307 17.29 -6.03 1.08
N VAL A 308 16.10 -5.46 1.25
CA VAL A 308 14.90 -6.14 1.74
C VAL A 308 13.73 -5.62 0.92
N ILE A 309 12.97 -6.54 0.33
CA ILE A 309 11.70 -6.22 -0.31
C ILE A 309 10.63 -6.44 0.78
N PRO A 310 9.96 -5.38 1.27
CA PRO A 310 8.93 -5.56 2.29
C PRO A 310 7.79 -6.42 1.73
N GLU A 311 7.14 -7.20 2.58
CA GLU A 311 5.96 -7.94 2.16
C GLU A 311 4.83 -6.97 1.84
N LEU A 312 4.45 -6.88 0.57
CA LEU A 312 3.39 -5.99 0.11
C LEU A 312 2.03 -6.70 0.16
N LYS A 313 1.03 -6.01 0.69
CA LYS A 313 -0.36 -6.47 0.76
C LYS A 313 -1.28 -5.39 0.20
N PRO A 314 -2.25 -5.74 -0.65
CA PRO A 314 -3.25 -4.81 -1.14
C PRO A 314 -3.98 -4.12 0.01
N LYS A 315 -4.12 -2.80 -0.08
CA LYS A 315 -4.88 -1.98 0.88
C LYS A 315 -6.20 -1.44 0.32
N ARG A 316 -6.33 -1.49 -1.01
CA ARG A 316 -7.48 -1.04 -1.80
C ARG A 316 -7.87 -2.13 -2.79
N THR A 317 -9.07 -2.03 -3.37
CA THR A 317 -9.52 -2.96 -4.43
C THR A 317 -8.91 -2.59 -5.79
N ILE A 318 -8.99 -3.51 -6.75
CA ILE A 318 -8.49 -3.27 -8.12
C ILE A 318 -9.39 -2.25 -8.85
N GLU A 319 -10.68 -2.26 -8.53
CA GLU A 319 -11.68 -1.31 -9.01
C GLU A 319 -11.36 0.11 -8.53
N GLU A 320 -11.03 0.28 -7.24
CA GLU A 320 -10.59 1.56 -6.67
C GLU A 320 -9.32 2.09 -7.34
N MET A 321 -8.44 1.21 -7.83
CA MET A 321 -7.28 1.65 -8.63
C MET A 321 -7.68 2.06 -10.04
N ALA A 322 -8.59 1.31 -10.66
CA ALA A 322 -9.08 1.58 -12.01
C ALA A 322 -9.91 2.87 -12.10
N THR A 323 -10.60 3.28 -11.03
CA THR A 323 -11.32 4.57 -11.01
C THR A 323 -10.40 5.77 -10.87
N LEU A 324 -9.21 5.61 -10.29
CA LEU A 324 -8.22 6.67 -10.07
C LEU A 324 -7.24 6.83 -11.25
N SER A 325 -7.37 6.03 -12.30
CA SER A 325 -6.42 6.00 -13.42
C SER A 325 -7.10 5.68 -14.74
N PHE A 326 -6.59 6.24 -15.83
CA PHE A 326 -7.00 5.84 -17.18
C PHE A 326 -6.44 4.48 -17.63
N PHE A 327 -5.56 3.88 -16.82
CA PHE A 327 -5.00 2.56 -17.10
C PHE A 327 -5.93 1.47 -16.59
N ASN A 328 -6.33 0.52 -17.47
CA ASN A 328 -7.21 -0.58 -17.08
C ASN A 328 -6.43 -1.66 -16.29
N TYR A 329 -6.31 -1.43 -14.98
CA TYR A 329 -5.66 -2.35 -14.05
C TYR A 329 -6.38 -3.69 -13.93
N GLU A 330 -7.71 -3.73 -14.09
CA GLU A 330 -8.48 -4.97 -14.04
C GLU A 330 -8.06 -5.91 -15.17
N ALA A 331 -7.96 -5.39 -16.40
CA ALA A 331 -7.56 -6.16 -17.57
C ALA A 331 -6.09 -6.61 -17.47
N LEU A 332 -5.18 -5.74 -17.02
CA LEU A 332 -3.78 -6.14 -16.78
C LEU A 332 -3.71 -7.25 -15.73
N PHE A 333 -4.37 -7.07 -14.59
CA PHE A 333 -4.38 -8.04 -13.50
C PHE A 333 -4.96 -9.39 -13.94
N GLY A 334 -6.04 -9.37 -14.72
CA GLY A 334 -6.60 -10.56 -15.34
C GLY A 334 -5.64 -11.25 -16.31
N LEU A 335 -4.97 -10.50 -17.19
CA LEU A 335 -3.94 -11.02 -18.09
C LEU A 335 -2.80 -11.71 -17.32
N LEU A 336 -2.27 -11.05 -16.29
CA LEU A 336 -1.23 -11.60 -15.42
C LEU A 336 -1.68 -12.86 -14.68
N SER A 337 -2.98 -13.00 -14.42
CA SER A 337 -3.57 -14.18 -13.78
C SER A 337 -3.67 -15.41 -14.67
N THR A 338 -3.46 -15.27 -15.98
CA THR A 338 -3.61 -16.39 -16.92
C THR A 338 -2.30 -17.09 -17.27
N GLN A 339 -1.15 -16.46 -17.02
CA GLN A 339 0.17 -16.95 -17.41
C GLN A 339 1.19 -16.50 -16.36
N ASP A 340 2.00 -17.43 -15.90
CA ASP A 340 3.16 -17.21 -15.05
C ASP A 340 4.30 -16.49 -15.79
N ARG A 341 4.37 -16.60 -17.11
CA ARG A 341 5.40 -15.95 -17.95
C ARG A 341 4.81 -15.21 -19.13
N ILE A 342 5.00 -13.89 -19.21
CA ILE A 342 4.44 -13.06 -20.29
C ILE A 342 5.43 -12.01 -20.79
N PRO A 343 5.74 -11.98 -22.11
CA PRO A 343 6.49 -10.87 -22.71
C PRO A 343 5.73 -9.54 -22.58
N LEU A 344 6.40 -8.47 -22.13
CA LEU A 344 5.78 -7.15 -21.98
C LEU A 344 5.25 -6.59 -23.32
N LYS A 345 5.94 -6.89 -24.44
CA LYS A 345 5.46 -6.53 -25.79
C LYS A 345 4.12 -7.22 -26.10
N LYS A 346 3.96 -8.49 -25.71
CA LYS A 346 2.71 -9.24 -25.87
C LYS A 346 1.60 -8.58 -25.03
N LEU A 347 1.87 -8.25 -23.77
CA LEU A 347 0.92 -7.49 -22.93
C LEU A 347 0.53 -6.15 -23.58
N GLY A 348 1.51 -5.41 -24.12
CA GLY A 348 1.26 -4.16 -24.84
C GLY A 348 0.33 -4.34 -26.03
N THR A 349 0.56 -5.37 -26.86
CA THR A 349 -0.37 -5.71 -27.97
C THR A 349 -1.75 -6.13 -27.47
N LEU A 350 -1.83 -6.90 -26.38
CA LEU A 350 -3.09 -7.39 -25.82
C LEU A 350 -3.93 -6.27 -25.16
N MET A 351 -3.28 -5.20 -24.70
CA MET A 351 -3.91 -4.04 -24.07
C MET A 351 -3.85 -2.76 -24.92
N ASN A 352 -3.36 -2.83 -26.16
CA ASN A 352 -3.17 -1.66 -27.03
C ASN A 352 -2.43 -0.51 -26.31
N ARG A 353 -1.35 -0.86 -25.62
CA ARG A 353 -0.48 0.05 -24.87
C ARG A 353 0.98 -0.15 -25.25
N THR A 354 1.77 0.88 -25.05
CA THR A 354 3.23 0.79 -25.17
C THR A 354 3.81 -0.12 -24.08
N THR A 355 5.00 -0.67 -24.32
CA THR A 355 5.70 -1.48 -23.32
C THR A 355 6.02 -0.69 -22.03
N GLY A 356 6.22 0.63 -22.16
CA GLY A 356 6.45 1.53 -21.02
C GLY A 356 5.22 1.65 -20.12
N GLU A 357 4.05 1.95 -20.69
CA GLU A 357 2.78 2.02 -19.95
C GLU A 357 2.43 0.69 -19.27
N ILE A 358 2.65 -0.44 -19.95
CA ILE A 358 2.46 -1.77 -19.33
C ILE A 358 3.38 -1.95 -18.14
N LEU A 359 4.66 -1.62 -18.29
CA LEU A 359 5.64 -1.77 -17.22
C LEU A 359 5.29 -0.89 -16.01
N GLU A 360 4.83 0.34 -16.23
CA GLU A 360 4.32 1.21 -15.17
C GLU A 360 3.08 0.60 -14.48
N GLY A 361 2.16 0.04 -15.27
CA GLY A 361 1.00 -0.67 -14.73
C GLY A 361 1.39 -1.86 -13.86
N VAL A 362 2.36 -2.66 -14.30
CA VAL A 362 2.94 -3.80 -13.55
C VAL A 362 3.63 -3.31 -12.28
N ILE A 363 4.42 -2.24 -12.35
CA ILE A 363 5.05 -1.62 -11.18
C ILE A 363 3.99 -1.18 -10.18
N THR A 364 2.91 -0.56 -10.64
CA THR A 364 1.85 -0.08 -9.74
C THR A 364 1.15 -1.25 -9.06
N LEU A 365 0.79 -2.32 -9.79
CA LEU A 365 0.22 -3.54 -9.20
C LEU A 365 1.18 -4.21 -8.19
N LEU A 366 2.48 -4.22 -8.48
CA LEU A 366 3.50 -4.77 -7.60
C LEU A 366 3.60 -3.97 -6.29
N LEU A 367 3.72 -2.64 -6.38
CA LEU A 367 3.90 -1.76 -5.22
C LEU A 367 2.65 -1.69 -4.33
N GLU A 368 1.47 -1.90 -4.92
CA GLU A 368 0.21 -2.09 -4.21
C GLU A 368 0.06 -3.50 -3.60
N GLY A 369 0.93 -4.45 -3.97
CA GLY A 369 0.94 -5.81 -3.42
C GLY A 369 -0.05 -6.77 -4.09
N PHE A 370 -0.63 -6.42 -5.24
CA PHE A 370 -1.52 -7.29 -6.00
C PHE A 370 -0.77 -8.42 -6.69
N ILE A 371 0.48 -8.18 -7.07
CA ILE A 371 1.33 -9.18 -7.71
C ILE A 371 2.69 -9.23 -7.03
N SER A 372 3.39 -10.35 -7.17
CA SER A 372 4.83 -10.45 -6.99
C SER A 372 5.42 -11.13 -8.21
N GLY A 373 6.67 -10.80 -8.56
CA GLY A 373 7.29 -11.34 -9.75
C GLY A 373 8.63 -10.70 -10.08
N THR A 374 9.20 -11.15 -11.19
CA THR A 374 10.47 -10.62 -11.72
C THR A 374 10.42 -10.36 -13.21
N ILE A 375 11.30 -9.50 -13.72
CA ILE A 375 11.47 -9.29 -15.16
C ILE A 375 12.87 -9.72 -15.57
N LYS A 376 12.96 -10.63 -16.56
CA LYS A 376 14.22 -10.99 -17.24
C LYS A 376 14.12 -10.61 -18.72
N GLY A 377 15.02 -9.74 -19.19
CA GLY A 377 14.87 -9.11 -20.51
C GLY A 377 13.56 -8.33 -20.62
N ASN A 378 12.73 -8.62 -21.62
CA ASN A 378 11.39 -8.04 -21.78
C ASN A 378 10.27 -9.01 -21.37
N THR A 379 10.56 -9.99 -20.52
CA THR A 379 9.57 -10.98 -20.06
C THR A 379 9.36 -10.87 -18.57
N LEU A 380 8.10 -10.71 -18.17
CA LEU A 380 7.63 -10.75 -16.80
C LEU A 380 7.36 -12.20 -16.39
N TYR A 381 7.81 -12.57 -15.20
CA TYR A 381 7.59 -13.84 -14.52
C TYR A 381 6.79 -13.53 -13.26
N VAL A 382 5.50 -13.86 -13.25
CA VAL A 382 4.58 -13.65 -12.13
C VAL A 382 4.77 -14.81 -11.14
N GLU A 383 5.24 -14.49 -9.93
CA GLU A 383 5.50 -15.46 -8.87
C GLU A 383 4.24 -15.71 -8.02
N SER A 384 3.46 -14.66 -7.73
CA SER A 384 2.20 -14.79 -7.00
C SER A 384 1.22 -13.69 -7.34
N ILE A 385 -0.07 -13.97 -7.21
CA ILE A 385 -1.15 -13.00 -7.34
C ILE A 385 -1.98 -12.99 -6.07
N ARG A 386 -2.25 -11.79 -5.55
CA ARG A 386 -3.03 -11.55 -4.34
C ARG A 386 -4.25 -10.74 -4.73
N ARG A 387 -5.44 -11.26 -4.42
CA ARG A 387 -6.71 -10.54 -4.60
C ARG A 387 -7.08 -9.89 -3.27
N TYR A 388 -7.45 -8.61 -3.31
CA TYR A 388 -8.04 -7.96 -2.15
C TYR A 388 -9.52 -8.34 -2.09
N SER A 389 -9.93 -9.11 -1.07
CA SER A 389 -11.29 -9.69 -1.01
C SER A 389 -12.39 -8.71 -0.60
N ARG A 390 -12.10 -7.40 -0.49
CA ARG A 390 -13.12 -6.37 -0.22
C ARG A 390 -13.92 -5.96 -1.45
N THR A 391 -14.16 -6.85 -2.41
CA THR A 391 -15.17 -6.57 -3.44
C THR A 391 -16.46 -6.20 -2.72
N GLN A 392 -16.89 -4.94 -2.80
CA GLN A 392 -18.26 -4.55 -2.50
C GLN A 392 -19.14 -5.29 -3.50
N GLU A 393 -19.53 -6.51 -3.16
CA GLU A 393 -20.35 -7.40 -4.01
C GLU A 393 -21.82 -6.96 -4.02
N GLY A 394 -22.05 -5.64 -3.96
CA GLY A 394 -23.37 -5.04 -3.97
C GLY A 394 -23.95 -4.94 -5.37
N THR A 395 -23.12 -4.71 -6.41
CA THR A 395 -23.63 -4.59 -7.78
C THR A 395 -22.56 -4.97 -8.80
N LEU A 396 -22.78 -6.06 -9.54
CA LEU A 396 -22.10 -6.23 -10.82
C LEU A 396 -22.61 -5.17 -11.79
N ASP A 397 -21.70 -4.58 -12.56
CA ASP A 397 -22.08 -3.72 -13.68
C ASP A 397 -22.91 -4.52 -14.69
N ARG A 398 -23.74 -3.82 -15.46
CA ARG A 398 -24.57 -4.42 -16.50
C ARG A 398 -23.78 -5.32 -17.46
N TRP A 399 -22.61 -4.86 -17.93
CA TRP A 399 -21.79 -5.64 -18.85
C TRP A 399 -21.21 -6.90 -18.19
N GLU A 400 -20.90 -6.86 -16.89
CA GLU A 400 -20.42 -8.01 -16.13
C GLU A 400 -21.52 -9.06 -15.96
N LYS A 401 -22.74 -8.63 -15.66
CA LYS A 401 -23.93 -9.49 -15.63
C LYS A 401 -24.14 -10.16 -16.99
N ILE A 402 -24.00 -9.43 -18.09
CA ILE A 402 -24.08 -10.01 -19.44
C ILE A 402 -22.99 -11.06 -19.65
N LEU A 403 -21.72 -10.76 -19.35
CA LEU A 403 -20.62 -11.72 -19.52
C LEU A 403 -20.81 -12.96 -18.66
N LEU A 404 -21.19 -12.79 -17.39
CA LEU A 404 -21.46 -13.88 -16.48
C LEU A 404 -22.61 -14.76 -17.00
N GLY A 405 -23.71 -14.14 -17.43
CA GLY A 405 -24.82 -14.85 -18.05
C GLY A 405 -24.44 -15.59 -19.33
N MET A 406 -23.53 -15.03 -20.13
CA MET A 406 -22.98 -15.73 -21.29
C MET A 406 -22.19 -16.97 -20.89
N VAL A 407 -21.36 -16.89 -19.83
CA VAL A 407 -20.59 -18.05 -19.34
C VAL A 407 -21.53 -19.15 -18.86
N ILE A 408 -22.55 -18.79 -18.08
CA ILE A 408 -23.57 -19.74 -17.60
C ILE A 408 -24.31 -20.37 -18.79
N ALA A 409 -24.78 -19.54 -19.72
CA ALA A 409 -25.62 -19.97 -20.83
C ALA A 409 -24.89 -20.79 -21.91
N LYS A 410 -23.63 -20.47 -22.19
CA LYS A 410 -22.85 -21.08 -23.28
C LYS A 410 -21.79 -22.06 -22.79
N LYS A 411 -21.52 -22.12 -21.48
CA LYS A 411 -20.41 -22.85 -20.82
C LYS A 411 -19.01 -22.40 -21.21
N GLN A 412 -18.82 -21.84 -22.40
CA GLN A 412 -17.59 -21.24 -22.88
C GLN A 412 -17.92 -19.96 -23.66
N ILE A 413 -17.11 -18.93 -23.50
CA ILE A 413 -17.28 -17.68 -24.23
C ILE A 413 -15.96 -17.27 -24.88
N ASN A 414 -16.04 -16.61 -26.03
CA ASN A 414 -14.86 -16.04 -26.66
C ASN A 414 -15.00 -14.53 -26.90
N VAL A 415 -13.90 -13.87 -27.24
CA VAL A 415 -13.85 -12.42 -27.50
C VAL A 415 -14.86 -11.98 -28.59
N ARG A 416 -15.12 -12.81 -29.61
CA ARG A 416 -16.11 -12.48 -30.66
C ARG A 416 -17.53 -12.49 -30.09
N ASP A 417 -17.85 -13.44 -29.23
CA ASP A 417 -19.15 -13.49 -28.55
C ASP A 417 -19.36 -12.22 -27.71
N ILE A 418 -18.33 -11.79 -26.98
CA ILE A 418 -18.39 -10.59 -26.14
C ILE A 418 -18.54 -9.34 -27.00
N ALA A 419 -17.76 -9.22 -28.08
CA ALA A 419 -17.84 -8.09 -29.01
C ALA A 419 -19.25 -7.95 -29.60
N LEU A 420 -19.86 -9.06 -30.03
CA LEU A 420 -21.21 -9.09 -30.56
C LEU A 420 -22.27 -8.76 -29.51
N ALA A 421 -22.11 -9.27 -28.28
CA ALA A 421 -23.03 -9.01 -27.18
C ALA A 421 -22.97 -7.53 -26.77
N LEU A 422 -21.79 -6.99 -26.50
CA LEU A 422 -21.65 -5.62 -26.00
C LEU A 422 -21.74 -4.55 -27.10
N GLY A 423 -21.68 -4.93 -28.38
CA GLY A 423 -21.66 -3.97 -29.49
C GLY A 423 -20.36 -3.16 -29.54
N VAL A 424 -19.24 -3.80 -29.20
CA VAL A 424 -17.91 -3.19 -29.10
C VAL A 424 -16.93 -3.89 -30.03
N ASP A 425 -15.78 -3.26 -30.29
CA ASP A 425 -14.74 -3.90 -31.09
C ASP A 425 -14.07 -5.07 -30.34
N LYS A 426 -13.33 -5.90 -31.08
CA LYS A 426 -12.67 -7.10 -30.53
C LYS A 426 -11.61 -6.77 -29.48
N PHE A 427 -10.96 -5.62 -29.58
CA PHE A 427 -9.93 -5.21 -28.64
C PHE A 427 -10.57 -4.85 -27.29
N TYR A 428 -11.61 -4.02 -27.29
CA TYR A 428 -12.35 -3.69 -26.08
C TYR A 428 -13.04 -4.92 -25.45
N ALA A 429 -13.62 -5.80 -26.27
CA ALA A 429 -14.21 -7.06 -25.80
C ALA A 429 -13.18 -7.95 -25.09
N LYS A 430 -11.94 -7.96 -25.59
CA LYS A 430 -10.83 -8.70 -24.99
C LYS A 430 -10.41 -8.10 -23.66
N GLU A 431 -10.32 -6.78 -23.58
CA GLU A 431 -10.07 -6.06 -22.33
C GLU A 431 -11.13 -6.38 -21.28
N ARG A 432 -12.42 -6.37 -21.65
CA ARG A 432 -13.53 -6.77 -20.77
C ARG A 432 -13.44 -8.24 -20.34
N LEU A 433 -13.04 -9.15 -21.22
CA LEU A 433 -12.84 -10.56 -20.87
C LEU A 433 -11.79 -10.72 -19.76
N TYR A 434 -10.62 -10.08 -19.91
CA TYR A 434 -9.56 -10.18 -18.91
C TYR A 434 -9.92 -9.40 -17.64
N GLY A 435 -10.54 -8.23 -17.73
CA GLY A 435 -11.02 -7.49 -16.55
C GLY A 435 -11.99 -8.33 -15.72
N PHE A 436 -12.98 -8.93 -16.39
CA PHE A 436 -13.94 -9.83 -15.75
C PHE A 436 -13.26 -11.04 -15.09
N TYR A 437 -12.27 -11.66 -15.75
CA TYR A 437 -11.49 -12.75 -15.16
C TYR A 437 -10.63 -12.29 -13.97
N GLY A 438 -10.04 -11.09 -14.07
CA GLY A 438 -9.21 -10.48 -13.03
C GLY A 438 -9.96 -10.25 -11.72
N LYS A 439 -11.25 -9.91 -11.78
CA LYS A 439 -12.13 -9.79 -10.59
C LYS A 439 -12.34 -11.11 -9.85
N GLY A 440 -12.06 -12.24 -10.50
CA GLY A 440 -12.13 -13.54 -9.85
C GLY A 440 -13.54 -14.05 -9.58
N LEU A 441 -14.53 -13.54 -10.32
CA LEU A 441 -15.91 -13.99 -10.27
C LEU A 441 -16.07 -15.43 -10.81
N ILE A 442 -15.15 -15.86 -11.68
CA ILE A 442 -15.15 -17.18 -12.30
C ILE A 442 -13.77 -17.80 -12.13
N LYS A 443 -13.74 -19.08 -11.74
CA LYS A 443 -12.55 -19.94 -11.81
C LYS A 443 -12.54 -20.62 -13.18
N GLY A 444 -11.40 -20.60 -13.85
CA GLY A 444 -11.28 -21.11 -15.21
C GLY A 444 -9.93 -20.79 -15.82
N THR A 445 -9.79 -21.11 -17.10
CA THR A 445 -8.60 -20.80 -17.89
C THR A 445 -8.99 -19.98 -19.12
N ILE A 446 -8.07 -19.11 -19.57
CA ILE A 446 -8.22 -18.39 -20.83
C ILE A 446 -7.25 -18.98 -21.84
N VAL A 447 -7.77 -19.74 -22.81
CA VAL A 447 -6.98 -20.34 -23.89
C VAL A 447 -7.17 -19.50 -25.16
N GLY A 448 -6.14 -18.73 -25.50
CA GLY A 448 -6.15 -17.80 -26.63
C GLY A 448 -7.08 -16.60 -26.41
N ASN A 449 -8.32 -16.71 -26.89
CA ASN A 449 -9.38 -15.68 -26.76
C ASN A 449 -10.68 -16.30 -26.23
N ARG A 450 -10.61 -17.46 -25.58
CA ARG A 450 -11.74 -18.21 -25.05
C ARG A 450 -11.56 -18.41 -23.56
N LEU A 451 -12.60 -18.09 -22.79
CA LEU A 451 -12.69 -18.41 -21.36
C LEU A 451 -13.45 -19.73 -21.21
N GLU A 452 -12.77 -20.65 -20.55
CA GLU A 452 -13.26 -21.98 -20.18
C GLU A 452 -13.35 -22.02 -18.65
N PRO A 453 -14.56 -21.85 -18.06
CA PRO A 453 -14.74 -21.97 -16.63
C PRO A 453 -14.47 -23.41 -16.19
N ASP A 454 -13.82 -23.59 -15.04
CA ASP A 454 -13.61 -24.91 -14.43
C ASP A 454 -14.96 -25.49 -13.97
N GLU A 455 -15.81 -24.60 -13.44
CA GLU A 455 -17.16 -24.90 -12.99
C GLU A 455 -18.09 -23.73 -13.38
N ILE A 456 -19.33 -24.06 -13.77
CA ILE A 456 -20.34 -23.03 -14.02
C ILE A 456 -20.80 -22.49 -12.67
N PRO A 457 -20.58 -21.20 -12.39
CA PRO A 457 -20.95 -20.66 -11.10
C PRO A 457 -22.48 -20.58 -10.98
N ILE A 458 -23.00 -21.00 -9.84
CA ILE A 458 -24.40 -20.80 -9.47
C ILE A 458 -24.43 -19.59 -8.55
N PHE A 459 -24.88 -18.46 -9.08
CA PHE A 459 -25.00 -17.23 -8.31
C PHE A 459 -26.39 -17.12 -7.68
N PRO A 460 -26.47 -16.68 -6.42
CA PRO A 460 -27.73 -16.20 -5.87
C PRO A 460 -28.18 -14.95 -6.64
N PRO A 461 -29.48 -14.60 -6.60
CA PRO A 461 -29.98 -13.44 -7.32
C PRO A 461 -29.30 -12.16 -6.85
N LEU A 462 -28.60 -11.47 -7.74
CA LEU A 462 -27.82 -10.25 -7.47
C LEU A 462 -28.66 -8.97 -7.63
N THR A 463 -29.91 -9.08 -8.08
CA THR A 463 -30.81 -7.96 -8.33
C THR A 463 -32.24 -8.46 -8.12
N GLN A 464 -33.07 -7.63 -7.50
CA GLN A 464 -34.49 -7.94 -7.34
C GLN A 464 -35.21 -7.79 -8.68
N LEU A 465 -36.28 -8.55 -8.88
CA LEU A 465 -37.03 -8.53 -10.14
C LEU A 465 -37.66 -7.15 -10.37
N GLU A 466 -38.11 -6.51 -9.30
CA GLU A 466 -38.78 -5.20 -9.29
C GLU A 466 -37.84 -4.06 -9.68
N ASP A 467 -36.54 -4.23 -9.43
CA ASP A 467 -35.51 -3.24 -9.79
C ASP A 467 -35.19 -3.27 -11.30
N LEU A 468 -35.66 -4.31 -12.02
CA LEU A 468 -35.44 -4.43 -13.45
C LEU A 468 -36.48 -3.64 -14.25
N PRO A 469 -36.11 -3.15 -15.44
CA PRO A 469 -37.08 -2.53 -16.34
C PRO A 469 -38.27 -3.46 -16.63
N ILE A 470 -39.46 -2.90 -16.77
CA ILE A 470 -40.70 -3.67 -17.00
C ILE A 470 -40.57 -4.75 -18.09
N HIS A 471 -39.95 -4.42 -19.22
CA HIS A 471 -39.76 -5.39 -20.31
C HIS A 471 -38.79 -6.53 -19.98
N TYR A 472 -37.87 -6.36 -19.02
CA TYR A 472 -37.05 -7.46 -18.49
C TYR A 472 -37.89 -8.40 -17.65
N GLN A 473 -38.79 -7.84 -16.80
CA GLN A 473 -39.72 -8.63 -16.00
C GLN A 473 -40.65 -9.44 -16.91
N GLU A 474 -41.21 -8.81 -17.95
CA GLU A 474 -42.01 -9.48 -18.97
C GLU A 474 -41.22 -10.62 -19.66
N ILE A 475 -40.01 -10.35 -20.13
CA ILE A 475 -39.19 -11.36 -20.79
C ILE A 475 -38.85 -12.51 -19.83
N PHE A 476 -38.55 -12.20 -18.57
CA PHE A 476 -38.31 -13.20 -17.53
C PHE A 476 -39.54 -14.10 -17.34
N GLY A 477 -40.73 -13.53 -17.15
CA GLY A 477 -41.96 -14.31 -17.00
C GLY A 477 -42.31 -15.16 -18.22
N TYR A 478 -42.02 -14.68 -19.43
CA TYR A 478 -42.17 -15.48 -20.65
C TYR A 478 -41.19 -16.65 -20.70
N ILE A 479 -39.94 -16.43 -20.28
CA ILE A 479 -38.91 -17.47 -20.19
C ILE A 479 -39.29 -18.52 -19.15
N THR A 480 -39.69 -18.12 -17.94
CA THR A 480 -40.03 -19.07 -16.86
C THR A 480 -41.28 -19.89 -17.17
N ALA A 481 -42.22 -19.36 -17.96
CA ALA A 481 -43.40 -20.09 -18.41
C ALA A 481 -43.11 -21.16 -19.48
N ASN A 482 -41.93 -21.16 -20.09
CA ASN A 482 -41.65 -22.00 -21.25
C ASN A 482 -40.30 -22.72 -21.11
N LYS A 483 -40.31 -24.05 -21.13
CA LYS A 483 -39.08 -24.86 -21.05
C LYS A 483 -38.08 -24.54 -22.18
N LYS A 484 -38.60 -24.20 -23.37
CA LYS A 484 -37.81 -23.84 -24.55
C LYS A 484 -38.36 -22.57 -25.19
N VAL A 485 -37.54 -21.53 -25.31
CA VAL A 485 -37.93 -20.23 -25.87
C VAL A 485 -37.05 -19.84 -27.06
N PRO A 486 -37.60 -19.69 -28.27
CA PRO A 486 -36.87 -19.12 -29.40
C PRO A 486 -36.57 -17.64 -29.14
N LEU A 487 -35.32 -17.20 -29.37
CA LEU A 487 -34.95 -15.78 -29.29
C LEU A 487 -35.72 -14.92 -30.30
N SER A 488 -36.14 -15.49 -31.44
CA SER A 488 -36.98 -14.82 -32.43
C SER A 488 -38.37 -14.45 -31.88
N SER A 489 -38.91 -15.26 -30.95
CA SER A 489 -40.16 -14.94 -30.26
C SER A 489 -39.99 -13.70 -29.37
N ILE A 490 -38.87 -13.59 -28.65
CA ILE A 490 -38.56 -12.41 -27.85
C ILE A 490 -38.34 -11.17 -28.75
N GLN A 491 -37.62 -11.34 -29.86
CA GLN A 491 -37.46 -10.27 -30.86
C GLN A 491 -38.82 -9.75 -31.37
N LYS A 492 -39.72 -10.67 -31.77
CA LYS A 492 -41.04 -10.31 -32.32
C LYS A 492 -41.94 -9.66 -31.26
N ASN A 493 -41.98 -10.21 -30.06
CA ASN A 493 -42.92 -9.79 -29.03
C ASN A 493 -42.49 -8.50 -28.32
N TRP A 494 -41.22 -8.11 -28.32
CA TRP A 494 -40.78 -6.86 -27.67
C TRP A 494 -40.12 -5.88 -28.64
N SER A 495 -40.24 -6.12 -29.95
CA SER A 495 -39.62 -5.31 -31.01
C SER A 495 -38.13 -5.04 -30.76
N LYS A 496 -37.42 -6.05 -30.24
CA LYS A 496 -35.99 -5.99 -29.93
C LYS A 496 -35.20 -6.68 -31.03
N SER A 497 -34.02 -6.15 -31.35
CA SER A 497 -33.09 -6.91 -32.19
C SER A 497 -32.73 -8.23 -31.50
N ILE A 498 -32.34 -9.24 -32.28
CA ILE A 498 -31.92 -10.54 -31.74
C ILE A 498 -30.77 -10.40 -30.72
N ASN A 499 -29.86 -9.44 -30.93
CA ASN A 499 -28.76 -9.16 -30.02
C ASN A 499 -29.25 -8.51 -28.73
N ALA A 500 -30.17 -7.54 -28.81
CA ALA A 500 -30.76 -6.93 -27.62
C ALA A 500 -31.55 -7.95 -26.79
N ALA A 501 -32.36 -8.80 -27.43
CA ALA A 501 -33.06 -9.90 -26.76
C ALA A 501 -32.06 -10.84 -26.06
N ARG A 502 -30.97 -11.21 -26.74
CA ARG A 502 -29.93 -12.07 -26.19
C ARG A 502 -29.22 -11.43 -24.98
N ASN A 503 -28.92 -10.13 -25.03
CA ASN A 503 -28.31 -9.42 -23.92
C ASN A 503 -29.21 -9.34 -22.69
N ILE A 504 -30.51 -9.08 -22.88
CA ILE A 504 -31.50 -9.09 -21.78
C ILE A 504 -31.48 -10.46 -21.10
N VAL A 505 -31.52 -11.53 -21.89
CA VAL A 505 -31.49 -12.90 -21.38
C VAL A 505 -30.20 -13.20 -20.62
N TYR A 506 -29.05 -12.79 -21.15
CA TYR A 506 -27.78 -12.94 -20.44
C TYR A 506 -27.73 -12.11 -19.17
N GLU A 507 -28.24 -10.89 -19.17
CA GLU A 507 -28.29 -10.05 -17.98
C GLU A 507 -29.20 -10.65 -16.89
N LEU A 508 -30.36 -11.20 -17.25
CA LEU A 508 -31.21 -11.97 -16.33
C LEU A 508 -30.46 -13.21 -15.78
N THR A 509 -29.71 -13.90 -16.63
CA THR A 509 -28.94 -15.09 -16.25
C THR A 509 -27.80 -14.74 -15.30
N GLY A 510 -26.99 -13.74 -15.62
CA GLY A 510 -25.88 -13.28 -14.78
C GLY A 510 -26.32 -12.49 -13.55
N SER A 511 -27.57 -12.04 -13.50
CA SER A 511 -28.20 -11.55 -12.26
C SER A 511 -28.68 -12.67 -11.36
N GLY A 512 -28.49 -13.95 -11.71
CA GLY A 512 -28.91 -15.11 -10.92
C GLY A 512 -30.42 -15.39 -10.93
N LEU A 513 -31.19 -14.75 -11.81
CA LEU A 513 -32.65 -14.92 -11.85
C LEU A 513 -33.08 -16.18 -12.61
N VAL A 514 -32.31 -16.57 -13.62
CA VAL A 514 -32.58 -17.76 -14.44
C VAL A 514 -31.28 -18.49 -14.74
N ASN A 515 -31.32 -19.82 -14.70
CA ASN A 515 -30.27 -20.66 -15.22
C ASN A 515 -30.76 -21.31 -16.52
N LEU A 516 -30.05 -21.10 -17.61
CA LEU A 516 -30.45 -21.54 -18.94
C LEU A 516 -29.26 -22.02 -19.76
N GLU A 517 -29.54 -22.77 -20.81
CA GLU A 517 -28.57 -23.17 -21.83
C GLU A 517 -29.00 -22.61 -23.19
N LEU A 518 -28.12 -21.87 -23.86
CA LEU A 518 -28.39 -21.34 -25.20
C LEU A 518 -27.94 -22.35 -26.25
N ARG A 519 -28.90 -22.96 -26.96
CA ARG A 519 -28.64 -23.84 -28.12
C ARG A 519 -29.07 -23.14 -29.41
N SER A 520 -28.10 -22.72 -30.23
CA SER A 520 -28.32 -21.96 -31.46
C SER A 520 -29.07 -20.64 -31.19
N ASN A 521 -30.37 -20.59 -31.46
CA ASN A 521 -31.25 -19.44 -31.19
C ASN A 521 -32.43 -19.82 -30.28
N SER A 522 -32.32 -20.90 -29.52
CA SER A 522 -33.31 -21.33 -28.52
C SER A 522 -32.70 -21.38 -27.14
N LEU A 523 -33.43 -20.83 -26.17
CA LEU A 523 -33.13 -20.87 -24.75
C LEU A 523 -33.76 -22.13 -24.16
N ASN A 524 -32.98 -22.96 -23.49
CA ASN A 524 -33.50 -24.06 -22.69
C ASN A 524 -33.40 -23.67 -21.21
N VAL A 525 -34.53 -23.52 -20.54
CA VAL A 525 -34.56 -23.15 -19.12
C VAL A 525 -34.27 -24.38 -18.27
N LEU A 526 -33.23 -24.29 -17.44
CA LEU A 526 -32.80 -25.35 -16.52
C LEU A 526 -33.44 -25.16 -15.14
N SER A 527 -33.34 -23.94 -14.61
CA SER A 527 -33.98 -23.52 -13.38
C SER A 527 -34.18 -22.00 -13.38
N TYR A 528 -34.96 -21.48 -12.44
CA TYR A 528 -35.18 -20.05 -12.27
C TYR A 528 -35.58 -19.75 -10.83
N GLN A 529 -35.37 -18.50 -10.41
CA GLN A 529 -35.78 -18.02 -9.11
C GLN A 529 -37.31 -17.92 -9.08
N LYS A 530 -37.91 -18.55 -8.07
CA LYS A 530 -39.35 -18.42 -7.83
C LYS A 530 -39.59 -17.16 -7.03
N PHE A 531 -40.43 -16.27 -7.57
CA PHE A 531 -40.94 -15.11 -6.86
C PHE A 531 -42.31 -15.43 -6.31
N LEU A 532 -42.62 -14.84 -5.16
CA LEU A 532 -43.96 -14.81 -4.60
C LEU A 532 -44.48 -13.39 -4.72
N PRO A 533 -45.77 -13.20 -5.05
CA PRO A 533 -46.38 -11.89 -5.09
C PRO A 533 -46.12 -11.10 -3.81
N ASN A 534 -45.69 -9.85 -3.95
CA ASN A 534 -45.38 -8.94 -2.85
C ASN A 534 -46.21 -7.65 -2.88
N LYS A 535 -47.10 -7.50 -3.86
CA LYS A 535 -47.98 -6.35 -4.06
C LYS A 535 -49.41 -6.83 -4.29
N GLU A 536 -50.40 -6.07 -3.86
CA GLU A 536 -51.77 -6.37 -4.27
C GLU A 536 -51.93 -6.12 -5.78
N LEU A 537 -52.93 -6.75 -6.40
CA LEU A 537 -53.13 -6.62 -7.86
C LEU A 537 -53.49 -5.18 -8.25
N GLU A 538 -54.19 -4.48 -7.37
CA GLU A 538 -54.57 -3.08 -7.50
C GLU A 538 -53.34 -2.17 -7.61
N ASP A 539 -52.26 -2.50 -6.90
CA ASP A 539 -51.00 -1.75 -6.92
C ASP A 539 -50.25 -1.90 -8.25
N LEU A 540 -50.53 -2.96 -9.02
CA LEU A 540 -49.99 -3.14 -10.38
C LEU A 540 -50.78 -2.33 -11.42
N GLY A 541 -52.04 -2.02 -11.13
CA GLY A 541 -52.93 -1.18 -11.93
C GLY A 541 -54.20 -1.89 -12.40
N GLU A 542 -55.20 -1.11 -12.79
CA GLU A 542 -56.55 -1.58 -13.12
C GLU A 542 -56.57 -2.68 -14.21
N ASN A 543 -55.71 -2.56 -15.22
CA ASN A 543 -55.64 -3.55 -16.30
C ASN A 543 -55.19 -4.94 -15.79
N TYR A 544 -54.36 -5.02 -14.75
CA TYR A 544 -53.97 -6.30 -14.14
C TYR A 544 -55.17 -6.97 -13.48
N VAL A 545 -55.91 -6.21 -12.68
CA VAL A 545 -57.14 -6.67 -12.01
C VAL A 545 -58.16 -7.17 -13.04
N ARG A 546 -58.39 -6.38 -14.10
CA ARG A 546 -59.33 -6.75 -15.18
C ARG A 546 -58.91 -8.04 -15.89
N ILE A 547 -57.63 -8.20 -16.22
CA ILE A 547 -57.10 -9.40 -16.88
C ILE A 547 -57.16 -10.62 -15.96
N VAL A 548 -56.78 -10.47 -14.69
CA VAL A 548 -56.87 -11.55 -13.69
C VAL A 548 -58.32 -12.02 -13.53
N ASN A 549 -59.26 -11.09 -13.36
CA ASN A 549 -60.68 -11.42 -13.25
C ASN A 549 -61.20 -12.17 -14.49
N GLU A 550 -60.78 -11.76 -15.69
CA GLU A 550 -61.20 -12.43 -16.92
C GLU A 550 -60.56 -13.82 -17.08
N ILE A 551 -59.30 -14.00 -16.66
CA ILE A 551 -58.62 -15.30 -16.60
C ILE A 551 -59.31 -16.24 -15.60
N GLU A 552 -59.70 -15.75 -14.43
CA GLU A 552 -60.33 -16.55 -13.38
C GLU A 552 -61.80 -16.89 -13.68
N LYS A 553 -62.52 -16.08 -14.47
CA LYS A 553 -63.84 -16.44 -15.01
C LYS A 553 -63.78 -17.67 -15.94
N SER A 554 -62.65 -17.86 -16.64
CA SER A 554 -62.51 -19.00 -17.55
C SER A 554 -62.36 -20.31 -16.77
N ARG A 555 -63.33 -21.22 -16.97
CA ARG A 555 -63.24 -22.61 -16.48
C ARG A 555 -62.21 -23.45 -17.24
N ARG A 556 -61.72 -22.98 -18.39
CA ARG A 556 -60.74 -23.71 -19.22
C ARG A 556 -59.34 -23.47 -18.70
N LYS A 557 -58.54 -24.53 -18.57
CA LYS A 557 -57.10 -24.42 -18.28
C LYS A 557 -56.35 -23.64 -19.37
N LYS A 558 -56.73 -23.85 -20.64
CA LYS A 558 -56.16 -23.19 -21.81
C LYS A 558 -57.06 -22.04 -22.27
N ILE A 559 -56.56 -20.81 -22.11
CA ILE A 559 -57.29 -19.56 -22.31
C ILE A 559 -56.70 -18.87 -23.54
N ARG A 560 -57.52 -18.58 -24.55
CA ARG A 560 -57.04 -17.87 -25.76
C ARG A 560 -56.93 -16.37 -25.48
N LEU A 561 -55.82 -15.76 -25.85
CA LEU A 561 -55.55 -14.35 -25.53
C LEU A 561 -56.47 -13.41 -26.29
N ASN A 562 -56.81 -13.73 -27.54
CA ASN A 562 -57.76 -12.96 -28.34
C ASN A 562 -59.17 -12.87 -27.74
N ILE A 563 -59.62 -13.88 -26.98
CA ILE A 563 -60.91 -13.86 -26.27
C ILE A 563 -60.85 -12.90 -25.08
N VAL A 564 -59.76 -12.93 -24.32
CA VAL A 564 -59.54 -11.98 -23.22
C VAL A 564 -59.43 -10.56 -23.76
N ALA A 565 -58.76 -10.39 -24.92
CA ALA A 565 -58.62 -9.12 -25.63
C ALA A 565 -59.96 -8.52 -26.03
N SER A 566 -60.82 -9.30 -26.68
CA SER A 566 -62.15 -8.83 -27.09
C SER A 566 -63.03 -8.46 -25.91
N ASN A 567 -62.95 -9.22 -24.81
CA ASN A 567 -63.79 -8.99 -23.63
C ASN A 567 -63.39 -7.75 -22.84
N LEU A 568 -62.11 -7.36 -22.88
CA LEU A 568 -61.57 -6.22 -22.14
C LEU A 568 -61.36 -4.97 -23.00
N SER A 569 -61.58 -5.07 -24.32
CA SER A 569 -61.24 -4.03 -25.29
C SER A 569 -59.76 -3.61 -25.21
N LEU A 570 -58.87 -4.59 -25.07
CA LEU A 570 -57.41 -4.40 -25.03
C LEU A 570 -56.75 -5.09 -26.22
N MET A 571 -55.53 -4.67 -26.57
CA MET A 571 -54.76 -5.37 -27.60
C MET A 571 -54.26 -6.72 -27.06
N GLU A 572 -54.32 -7.77 -27.89
CA GLU A 572 -53.83 -9.11 -27.53
C GLU A 572 -52.36 -9.09 -27.04
N HIS A 573 -51.56 -8.19 -27.63
CA HIS A 573 -50.16 -7.97 -27.27
C HIS A 573 -49.99 -7.41 -25.85
N ASP A 574 -50.85 -6.49 -25.42
CA ASP A 574 -50.79 -5.93 -24.07
C ASP A 574 -51.18 -6.97 -23.01
N ILE A 575 -52.18 -7.80 -23.32
CA ILE A 575 -52.57 -8.92 -22.46
C ILE A 575 -51.42 -9.91 -22.33
N PHE A 576 -50.77 -10.27 -23.45
CA PHE A 576 -49.61 -11.15 -23.43
C PHE A 576 -48.52 -10.60 -22.49
N ARG A 577 -48.20 -9.31 -22.57
CA ARG A 577 -47.18 -8.66 -21.73
C ARG A 577 -47.59 -8.60 -20.25
N ILE A 578 -48.85 -8.29 -19.95
CA ILE A 578 -49.36 -8.27 -18.56
C ILE A 578 -49.31 -9.68 -17.96
N ILE A 579 -49.71 -10.72 -18.69
CA ILE A 579 -49.60 -12.11 -18.21
C ILE A 579 -48.14 -12.49 -17.98
N CYS A 580 -47.21 -12.04 -18.84
CA CYS A 580 -45.78 -12.23 -18.61
C CYS A 580 -45.33 -11.62 -17.26
N GLN A 581 -45.76 -10.41 -16.91
CA GLN A 581 -45.41 -9.82 -15.61
C GLN A 581 -46.04 -10.58 -14.45
N LEU A 582 -47.31 -11.00 -14.58
CA LEU A 582 -47.97 -11.82 -13.55
C LEU A 582 -47.25 -13.14 -13.31
N LEU A 583 -46.71 -13.77 -14.37
CA LEU A 583 -45.86 -14.96 -14.28
C LEU A 583 -44.51 -14.67 -13.63
N ALA A 584 -43.89 -13.54 -13.98
CA ALA A 584 -42.61 -13.10 -13.43
C ALA A 584 -42.67 -12.91 -11.91
N HIS A 585 -43.74 -12.27 -11.43
CA HIS A 585 -44.00 -11.98 -10.02
C HIS A 585 -44.68 -13.14 -9.26
N GLY A 586 -44.93 -14.28 -9.92
CA GLY A 586 -45.45 -15.49 -9.27
C GLY A 586 -46.94 -15.50 -8.96
N TYR A 587 -47.74 -14.58 -9.50
CA TYR A 587 -49.21 -14.64 -9.36
C TYR A 587 -49.79 -15.86 -10.06
N TYR A 588 -49.14 -16.29 -11.14
CA TYR A 588 -49.50 -17.48 -11.88
C TYR A 588 -48.30 -18.38 -12.12
N THR A 589 -48.59 -19.65 -12.36
CA THR A 589 -47.69 -20.57 -13.07
C THR A 589 -48.42 -21.13 -14.28
N GLY A 590 -47.71 -21.44 -15.36
CA GLY A 590 -48.37 -21.89 -16.59
C GLY A 590 -47.45 -21.92 -17.80
N ILE A 591 -48.02 -22.25 -18.96
CA ILE A 591 -47.36 -22.12 -20.26
C ILE A 591 -47.99 -20.94 -20.99
N LEU A 592 -47.16 -20.02 -21.50
CA LEU A 592 -47.62 -18.86 -22.25
C LEU A 592 -47.10 -18.89 -23.68
N THR A 593 -48.01 -18.77 -24.63
CA THR A 593 -47.70 -18.58 -26.06
C THR A 593 -48.31 -17.27 -26.54
N ASN A 594 -48.03 -16.88 -27.79
CA ASN A 594 -48.60 -15.67 -28.37
C ASN A 594 -50.12 -15.74 -28.60
N THR A 595 -50.73 -16.92 -28.50
CA THR A 595 -52.17 -17.12 -28.80
C THR A 595 -52.97 -17.64 -27.61
N TYR A 596 -52.30 -18.25 -26.63
CA TYR A 596 -52.97 -18.77 -25.43
C TYR A 596 -52.07 -18.78 -24.20
N PHE A 597 -52.72 -18.72 -23.03
CA PHE A 597 -52.17 -18.99 -21.72
C PHE A 597 -52.78 -20.29 -21.16
N GLU A 598 -51.94 -21.26 -20.81
CA GLU A 598 -52.34 -22.49 -20.13
C GLU A 598 -52.00 -22.40 -18.64
N LYS A 599 -53.02 -22.07 -17.84
CA LYS A 599 -52.93 -21.90 -16.39
C LYS A 599 -52.61 -23.23 -15.69
N ARG A 600 -51.59 -23.23 -14.84
CA ARG A 600 -51.22 -24.34 -13.96
C ARG A 600 -51.37 -23.88 -12.51
N GLY A 601 -52.35 -24.44 -11.82
CA GLY A 601 -52.68 -24.02 -10.45
C GLY A 601 -53.66 -22.85 -10.38
N GLN A 602 -53.80 -22.30 -9.19
CA GLN A 602 -54.68 -21.18 -8.88
C GLN A 602 -53.88 -19.88 -8.84
N LEU A 603 -54.59 -18.74 -8.95
CA LEU A 603 -54.02 -17.43 -8.68
C LEU A 603 -53.40 -17.43 -7.28
N THR A 604 -52.11 -17.11 -7.22
CA THR A 604 -51.43 -16.86 -5.95
C THR A 604 -51.59 -15.37 -5.67
N LEU A 605 -52.29 -15.04 -4.60
CA LEU A 605 -52.32 -13.68 -4.08
C LEU A 605 -51.18 -13.52 -3.06
N PRO A 606 -50.75 -12.28 -2.76
CA PRO A 606 -49.76 -12.03 -1.72
C PRO A 606 -50.24 -12.64 -0.40
N SER A 607 -49.65 -13.76 -0.01
CA SER A 607 -49.98 -14.36 1.27
C SER A 607 -49.19 -13.64 2.34
N LEU A 608 -49.89 -13.02 3.29
CA LEU A 608 -49.40 -12.38 4.49
C LEU A 608 -48.86 -10.95 4.32
N LYS A 609 -49.67 -9.99 4.77
CA LYS A 609 -49.38 -9.22 5.99
C LYS A 609 -47.96 -9.46 6.53
N MET A 610 -47.00 -8.62 6.12
CA MET A 610 -45.61 -8.74 6.54
C MET A 610 -45.49 -8.42 8.03
N HIS A 611 -44.73 -9.21 8.78
CA HIS A 611 -44.49 -8.96 10.20
C HIS A 611 -43.01 -8.60 10.41
N CYS A 612 -42.74 -7.62 11.28
CA CYS A 612 -41.40 -7.28 11.71
C CYS A 612 -40.75 -8.45 12.42
N LEU A 613 -39.51 -8.82 12.05
CA LEU A 613 -38.79 -9.94 12.67
C LEU A 613 -38.38 -9.67 14.12
N ASN A 614 -38.26 -8.38 14.50
CA ASN A 614 -37.85 -8.00 15.84
C ASN A 614 -39.02 -8.05 16.85
N CYS A 615 -40.18 -7.47 16.50
CA CYS A 615 -41.31 -7.34 17.42
C CYS A 615 -42.60 -8.06 17.00
N GLY A 616 -42.63 -8.68 15.82
CA GLY A 616 -43.80 -9.36 15.28
C GLY A 616 -44.93 -8.42 14.80
N HIS A 617 -44.75 -7.10 14.82
CA HIS A 617 -45.80 -6.16 14.39
C HIS A 617 -45.96 -6.12 12.87
N LEU A 618 -47.16 -5.82 12.39
CA LEU A 618 -47.48 -5.71 10.97
C LEU A 618 -46.81 -4.49 10.33
N ILE A 619 -46.02 -4.73 9.28
CA ILE A 619 -45.37 -3.67 8.50
C ILE A 619 -46.11 -3.48 7.17
N LYS A 620 -46.38 -2.22 6.83
CA LYS A 620 -47.07 -1.85 5.58
C LYS A 620 -46.15 -1.99 4.36
N SER A 621 -44.88 -1.65 4.55
CA SER A 621 -43.88 -1.63 3.50
C SER A 621 -42.58 -2.26 3.98
N ALA A 622 -41.86 -2.86 3.03
CA ALA A 622 -40.53 -3.41 3.17
C ALA A 622 -39.44 -2.37 3.48
N TYR A 623 -39.73 -1.11 3.12
CA TYR A 623 -38.78 -0.01 3.15
C TYR A 623 -39.05 0.97 4.28
N GLU A 624 -40.17 0.81 4.97
CA GLU A 624 -40.53 1.64 6.11
C GLU A 624 -40.06 0.95 7.40
N PRO A 625 -39.52 1.72 8.36
CA PRO A 625 -39.23 1.19 9.68
C PRO A 625 -40.53 0.66 10.32
N CYS A 626 -40.41 -0.35 11.15
CA CYS A 626 -41.57 -0.92 11.82
C CYS A 626 -42.22 0.11 12.74
N ASN A 627 -43.52 0.40 12.55
CA ASN A 627 -44.26 1.37 13.38
C ASN A 627 -44.26 1.07 14.89
N ASN A 628 -43.88 -0.13 15.31
CA ASN A 628 -43.86 -0.53 16.73
C ASN A 628 -42.47 -0.52 17.37
N CYS A 629 -41.40 -0.82 16.61
CA CYS A 629 -40.05 -0.91 17.18
C CYS A 629 -39.00 -0.10 16.41
N GLU A 630 -39.42 0.63 15.38
CA GLU A 630 -38.61 1.49 14.51
C GLU A 630 -37.47 0.78 13.74
N GLU A 631 -37.31 -0.54 13.91
CA GLU A 631 -36.34 -1.33 13.17
C GLU A 631 -36.74 -1.51 11.71
N ILE A 632 -35.74 -1.43 10.84
CA ILE A 632 -35.90 -1.65 9.40
C ILE A 632 -35.98 -3.17 9.14
N PRO A 633 -36.94 -3.65 8.32
CA PRO A 633 -37.02 -5.06 7.97
C PRO A 633 -35.70 -5.61 7.44
N SER A 634 -35.22 -6.69 8.03
CA SER A 634 -33.95 -7.29 7.64
C SER A 634 -34.02 -7.84 6.21
N LYS A 635 -33.01 -7.50 5.42
CA LYS A 635 -32.81 -8.03 4.07
C LYS A 635 -31.77 -9.12 4.10
N CYS A 636 -31.95 -10.13 3.26
CA CYS A 636 -30.95 -11.14 3.00
C CYS A 636 -29.68 -10.46 2.50
N SER A 637 -28.56 -10.66 3.20
CA SER A 637 -27.28 -10.05 2.87
C SER A 637 -26.69 -10.49 1.53
N VAL A 638 -27.29 -11.50 0.90
CA VAL A 638 -26.88 -12.07 -0.38
C VAL A 638 -27.78 -11.55 -1.50
N CYS A 639 -29.08 -11.85 -1.45
CA CYS A 639 -29.99 -11.46 -2.53
C CYS A 639 -30.57 -10.05 -2.41
N GLN A 640 -30.43 -9.40 -1.25
CA GLN A 640 -31.12 -8.14 -0.90
C GLN A 640 -32.65 -8.24 -0.83
N GLY A 641 -33.21 -9.44 -0.98
CA GLY A 641 -34.63 -9.72 -0.76
C GLY A 641 -34.96 -9.71 0.74
N LEU A 642 -36.20 -9.38 1.09
CA LEU A 642 -36.65 -9.36 2.49
C LEU A 642 -36.64 -10.76 3.09
N ILE A 643 -36.24 -10.85 4.37
CA ILE A 643 -36.45 -12.05 5.18
C ILE A 643 -37.88 -12.00 5.75
N LYS A 644 -38.66 -13.05 5.51
CA LYS A 644 -40.04 -13.19 6.02
C LYS A 644 -40.09 -14.19 7.16
N ARG A 645 -41.19 -14.13 7.92
CA ARG A 645 -41.51 -15.15 8.92
C ARG A 645 -41.84 -16.46 8.19
N GLY A 646 -41.23 -17.55 8.62
CA GLY A 646 -41.23 -18.87 7.99
C GLY A 646 -39.95 -19.18 7.21
N ASP A 647 -39.08 -18.20 6.94
CA ASP A 647 -37.86 -18.43 6.18
C ASP A 647 -36.78 -19.07 7.05
N ASN A 648 -36.05 -20.02 6.46
CA ASN A 648 -34.82 -20.52 7.06
C ASN A 648 -33.69 -19.53 6.76
N ILE A 649 -33.04 -19.04 7.80
CA ILE A 649 -31.95 -18.07 7.68
C ILE A 649 -30.66 -18.55 8.33
N LEU A 650 -29.56 -18.04 7.81
CA LEU A 650 -28.22 -18.13 8.37
C LEU A 650 -27.74 -16.73 8.77
N GLU A 651 -27.29 -16.58 10.02
CA GLU A 651 -26.72 -15.34 10.55
C GLU A 651 -25.20 -15.45 10.63
N CYS A 652 -24.50 -14.41 10.16
CA CYS A 652 -23.06 -14.30 10.31
C CYS A 652 -22.68 -14.06 11.79
N PRO A 653 -21.81 -14.90 12.40
CA PRO A 653 -21.46 -14.76 13.82
C PRO A 653 -20.65 -13.50 14.15
N ASN A 654 -20.05 -12.85 13.14
CA ASN A 654 -19.18 -11.69 13.35
C ASN A 654 -19.90 -10.35 13.17
N CYS A 655 -20.92 -10.28 12.31
CA CYS A 655 -21.61 -9.02 12.01
C CYS A 655 -23.14 -9.09 12.10
N SER A 656 -23.68 -10.23 12.50
CA SER A 656 -25.12 -10.48 12.69
C SER A 656 -26.02 -10.22 11.48
N ASN A 657 -25.44 -10.03 10.30
CA ASN A 657 -26.22 -9.95 9.07
C ASN A 657 -26.78 -11.33 8.72
N VAL A 658 -28.05 -11.35 8.34
CA VAL A 658 -28.82 -12.55 8.03
C VAL A 658 -28.95 -12.75 6.52
N ALA A 659 -29.06 -14.00 6.09
CA ALA A 659 -29.41 -14.35 4.72
C ALA A 659 -30.28 -15.59 4.70
N HIS A 660 -31.09 -15.75 3.66
CA HIS A 660 -31.73 -17.02 3.37
C HIS A 660 -30.68 -18.14 3.33
N ASP A 661 -31.00 -19.27 3.96
CA ASP A 661 -30.10 -20.41 4.14
C ASP A 661 -29.50 -20.87 2.80
N ASP A 662 -30.35 -21.10 1.80
CA ASP A 662 -29.97 -21.52 0.47
C ASP A 662 -29.04 -20.52 -0.25
N HIS A 663 -29.33 -19.23 -0.17
CA HIS A 663 -28.51 -18.18 -0.79
C HIS A 663 -27.13 -18.06 -0.12
N MET A 664 -27.07 -18.17 1.22
CA MET A 664 -25.80 -18.15 1.95
C MET A 664 -24.96 -19.41 1.70
N GLU A 665 -25.60 -20.57 1.57
CA GLU A 665 -24.90 -21.81 1.19
C GLU A 665 -24.31 -21.74 -0.23
N GLN A 666 -25.09 -21.24 -1.19
CA GLN A 666 -24.60 -21.01 -2.55
C GLN A 666 -23.43 -20.01 -2.55
N TRP A 667 -23.56 -18.93 -1.78
CA TRP A 667 -22.50 -17.95 -1.60
C TRP A 667 -21.21 -18.59 -1.07
N MET A 668 -21.30 -19.43 -0.03
CA MET A 668 -20.15 -20.10 0.56
C MET A 668 -19.41 -21.02 -0.43
N LYS A 669 -20.11 -21.64 -1.38
CA LYS A 669 -19.48 -22.45 -2.44
C LYS A 669 -18.60 -21.59 -3.35
N ILE A 670 -18.96 -20.33 -3.57
CA ILE A 670 -18.19 -19.37 -4.35
C ILE A 670 -17.06 -18.79 -3.50
N LYS A 671 -17.40 -18.27 -2.31
CA LYS A 671 -16.48 -17.62 -1.37
C LYS A 671 -16.79 -18.04 0.07
N ASN A 672 -15.79 -18.60 0.76
CA ASN A 672 -15.86 -18.94 2.19
C ASN A 672 -15.78 -17.70 3.11
N GLU A 673 -16.41 -16.58 2.75
CA GLU A 673 -16.37 -15.28 3.45
C GLU A 673 -17.77 -14.64 3.49
N CYS A 674 -18.12 -13.96 4.58
CA CYS A 674 -19.40 -13.26 4.71
C CYS A 674 -19.52 -12.13 3.69
N PRO A 675 -20.65 -11.99 2.95
CA PRO A 675 -20.81 -10.94 1.94
C PRO A 675 -20.73 -9.52 2.52
N MET A 676 -21.10 -9.33 3.79
CA MET A 676 -21.12 -8.03 4.46
C MET A 676 -19.78 -7.70 5.13
N CYS A 677 -19.31 -8.52 6.07
CA CYS A 677 -18.10 -8.21 6.85
C CYS A 677 -16.81 -8.82 6.30
N LYS A 678 -16.88 -9.62 5.23
CA LYS A 678 -15.74 -10.31 4.58
C LYS A 678 -14.92 -11.21 5.50
N THR A 679 -15.42 -11.50 6.69
CA THR A 679 -14.78 -12.44 7.61
C THR A 679 -14.97 -13.85 7.08
N LYS A 680 -13.92 -14.68 7.13
CA LYS A 680 -14.03 -16.09 6.75
C LYS A 680 -15.10 -16.77 7.59
N ILE A 681 -16.08 -17.37 6.92
CA ILE A 681 -17.17 -18.12 7.54
C ILE A 681 -17.13 -19.56 7.06
N SER A 682 -17.63 -20.45 7.90
CA SER A 682 -17.90 -21.83 7.55
C SER A 682 -19.32 -22.18 7.97
N LYS A 683 -19.93 -23.18 7.33
CA LYS A 683 -21.28 -23.64 7.68
C LYS A 683 -21.43 -23.98 9.17
N ARG A 684 -20.35 -24.42 9.83
CA ARG A 684 -20.33 -24.74 11.28
C ARG A 684 -20.41 -23.51 12.19
N ASN A 685 -19.99 -22.35 11.69
CA ASN A 685 -19.93 -21.12 12.49
C ASN A 685 -21.14 -20.21 12.26
N LEU A 686 -21.96 -20.48 11.25
CA LEU A 686 -23.20 -19.73 11.01
C LEU A 686 -24.27 -20.19 11.98
N LYS A 687 -25.02 -19.24 12.53
CA LYS A 687 -26.17 -19.55 13.38
C LYS A 687 -27.37 -19.75 12.47
N SER A 688 -28.04 -20.88 12.61
CA SER A 688 -29.25 -21.19 11.84
C SER A 688 -30.48 -20.92 12.69
N TYR A 689 -31.47 -20.26 12.09
CA TYR A 689 -32.76 -20.01 12.69
C TYR A 689 -33.88 -20.35 11.70
N ALA A 690 -34.96 -20.90 12.22
CA ALA A 690 -36.26 -20.88 11.56
C ALA A 690 -37.01 -19.68 12.15
N VAL A 691 -37.20 -18.64 11.34
CA VAL A 691 -37.96 -17.43 11.72
C VAL A 691 -39.44 -17.72 11.62
#